data_AF-A0A351Y992-F1
#
_entry.id   AF-A0A351Y992-F1
#
_cell.length_a   1.000
_cell.length_b   1.000
_cell.length_c   1.000
_cell.angle_alpha   90.00
_cell.angle_beta   90.00
_cell.angle_gamma   90.00
#
_symmetry.space_group_name_H-M   'P 1'
#
loop_
_entity.id
_entity.type
_entity.pdbx_description
1 polymer ?
#
loop_
_entity_poly.entity_id
_entity_poly.type
_entity_poly.pdbx_seq_one_letter_code
_entity_poly.pdbx_strand_id
1 'polypeptide(L)'
;MTEPKKRILLARLEKRGLKGKHMQKKFICLTLAFLTMLACGGCETSNGNDSFSHTSIQYTYREEVSKEPTCEEMGVKTYICNEDSTLSYTEPIPALGHLYDVSALEFVWEGYESASVTTTCLRCGKETTFAADIVSSIEKEPTCTEKGERVYTATVLINGNTYRNVRKEELVAEHVYEKVEEESFSASYATDGKLVQKCLSCGDKKETALPKQRDDFENYGQEENPFLISSMEDWNAFALDASANSFAGKYIKITENIGSKENPITSYANNYEAMFAGTLLGNGKTLYVNLPVRLTSKKAKERTGLFAFASNASFKDITIEGVVGEDMDGSSIAASLLADGRNSISIDNCVNKANVYGKDTVAGLVGFACGGSSITIANCRNEGAIYAIENIAGGLVGNAEGKSLKILSSVNSGTIAASKTSCDQFVGRIKTPTAVSIDEKCQKLGHAYFHSQRSFDENGHYYTCLEEGCEAKLETKGHDFNFVEEVPSTCQETGVKAHYTCSDCDALFLKNGDVYSLVEDTSELLVPLSAHHYGEAYENDETSHWHLCEICGVESNHVAHVKDYEQVAEEHGISCVECGYQISPPLSHTHQFDNLTSEVKASYASEGHRAYATCPCGKIFTADTHEETTLDSLKLLSQKEDATKGYGTSEENPYLIANETDYLAFKDAVDNGTSFEGMFVRMSEDIGSKEHPITSSIGSMKDKPFKGTFDGDGHCVYLSIDSTSAYQGIFGYVDGGVIKNLVAKGSLRTKTASNIANRAGAIVAYASATAISSCKNYASIAVVDGLGDVGGLVGYAISKSQVLDCENYGSIACEGEKTKYVGGIVGNASTITIRNCVNGYLSLSEGNGQGTIADVYQFAGGILGGAQGQVTIDSCQNHMDIHSSISGSAGVSGIVGLVNTGSKNSLIANCSNYGNLSGLASVGGIVGRLAAKGTTSDPYIITIRKCQSDASLSKVGDTIASEEVGSVENTDESKKIPGILVGSTSGSSSLPRIVNE
;
A
#
# COMPACT_ATOMS: atom_id res chain seq x y z
N MET A 1 27.73 11.81 36.48
CA MET A 1 28.56 13.04 36.40
C MET A 1 28.33 13.88 37.65
N THR A 2 29.41 14.44 38.22
CA THR A 2 29.47 15.61 39.14
C THR A 2 28.39 15.82 40.22
N GLU A 3 28.81 15.68 41.48
CA GLU A 3 28.29 16.41 42.65
C GLU A 3 28.59 17.93 42.53
N PRO A 4 27.79 18.84 43.14
CA PRO A 4 28.40 19.65 44.21
C PRO A 4 27.47 20.14 45.37
N LYS A 5 27.93 19.85 46.60
CA LYS A 5 27.90 20.66 47.86
C LYS A 5 26.88 21.80 48.10
N LYS A 6 26.09 21.59 49.18
CA LYS A 6 25.81 22.51 50.32
C LYS A 6 25.35 23.97 50.07
N ARG A 7 24.15 24.29 50.56
CA ARG A 7 24.00 25.17 51.75
C ARG A 7 22.69 24.95 52.53
N ILE A 8 22.78 25.22 53.83
CA ILE A 8 21.72 25.12 54.85
C ILE A 8 20.87 26.41 54.82
N LEU A 9 19.54 26.32 54.97
CA LEU A 9 18.76 26.90 56.10
C LEU A 9 17.22 26.95 55.84
N LEU A 10 16.43 26.46 56.81
CA LEU A 10 15.02 26.77 57.10
C LEU A 10 13.91 26.51 56.04
N ALA A 11 13.29 25.33 56.13
CA ALA A 11 11.82 25.19 56.08
C ALA A 11 11.39 23.95 56.91
N ARG A 12 10.31 24.06 57.71
CA ARG A 12 9.81 23.06 58.70
C ARG A 12 10.81 22.84 59.86
N LEU A 13 10.66 23.40 61.06
CA LEU A 13 9.47 23.84 61.79
C LEU A 13 8.40 22.75 61.95
N GLU A 14 8.72 21.73 62.75
CA GLU A 14 7.70 21.16 63.63
C GLU A 14 7.35 22.19 64.71
N LYS A 15 6.10 22.67 64.67
CA LYS A 15 5.49 23.40 65.77
C LYS A 15 4.49 22.46 66.41
N ARG A 16 4.74 22.05 67.68
CA ARG A 16 3.93 21.13 68.53
C ARG A 16 4.08 19.65 68.11
N GLY A 17 4.79 18.76 68.80
CA GLY A 17 5.55 18.87 70.05
C GLY A 17 4.82 18.24 71.25
N LEU A 18 5.37 17.16 71.82
CA LEU A 18 5.19 16.74 73.22
C LEU A 18 6.23 15.70 73.70
N LYS A 19 7.36 16.21 74.20
CA LYS A 19 8.18 15.67 75.32
C LYS A 19 8.71 14.23 75.24
N GLY A 20 9.98 14.11 74.87
CA GLY A 20 10.86 13.14 75.52
C GLY A 20 11.00 13.42 77.03
N LYS A 21 10.99 12.38 77.85
CA LYS A 21 11.27 12.41 79.29
C LYS A 21 12.43 11.48 79.62
N HIS A 22 13.66 11.97 79.56
CA HIS A 22 14.76 11.49 80.40
C HIS A 22 15.85 12.57 80.53
N MET A 23 15.62 13.51 81.45
CA MET A 23 16.66 14.33 82.08
C MET A 23 16.07 14.97 83.34
N GLN A 24 16.65 14.61 84.49
CA GLN A 24 16.60 15.33 85.78
C GLN A 24 15.26 15.89 86.29
N LYS A 25 14.68 15.23 87.31
CA LYS A 25 14.50 15.78 88.68
C LYS A 25 13.50 14.96 89.50
N LYS A 26 13.97 14.32 90.56
CA LYS A 26 13.55 14.55 91.97
C LYS A 26 14.27 13.58 92.90
N PHE A 27 15.31 14.06 93.57
CA PHE A 27 15.61 13.66 94.94
C PHE A 27 15.75 14.94 95.77
N ILE A 28 14.99 15.00 96.85
CA ILE A 28 15.03 16.01 97.91
C ILE A 28 15.37 15.22 99.17
N CYS A 29 16.27 15.76 100.02
CA CYS A 29 16.84 15.09 101.21
C CYS A 29 17.67 13.82 100.87
N LEU A 30 18.77 13.47 101.54
CA LEU A 30 19.63 14.09 102.56
C LEU A 30 21.06 13.57 102.25
N THR A 31 22.19 14.23 102.49
CA THR A 31 22.53 15.47 103.23
C THR A 31 23.72 16.16 102.53
N LEU A 32 24.00 17.44 102.81
CA LEU A 32 25.31 18.05 102.54
C LEU A 32 25.68 18.94 103.73
N ALA A 33 26.62 18.46 104.55
CA ALA A 33 27.21 19.14 105.69
C ALA A 33 28.72 18.82 105.71
N PHE A 34 29.53 19.75 106.23
CA PHE A 34 31.00 19.84 106.08
C PHE A 34 31.45 20.26 104.65
N LEU A 35 32.03 21.45 104.40
CA LEU A 35 32.39 22.57 105.29
C LEU A 35 31.72 23.89 104.86
N THR A 36 31.37 24.69 105.87
CA THR A 36 30.89 26.06 105.76
C THR A 36 32.04 27.07 105.92
N MET A 37 31.95 28.22 105.26
CA MET A 37 31.76 29.55 105.90
C MET A 37 32.25 30.72 105.03
N LEU A 38 31.30 31.53 104.59
CA LEU A 38 31.46 32.96 104.32
C LEU A 38 30.11 33.62 104.61
N ALA A 39 30.15 34.89 105.02
CA ALA A 39 29.04 35.76 105.44
C ALA A 39 28.49 35.57 106.87
N CYS A 40 28.57 36.68 107.62
CA CYS A 40 28.02 36.92 108.95
C CYS A 40 26.59 37.48 108.85
N GLY A 41 25.77 37.24 109.89
CA GLY A 41 24.52 37.97 110.14
C GLY A 41 24.41 38.24 111.63
N GLY A 42 24.32 39.52 112.02
CA GLY A 42 24.30 39.93 113.43
C GLY A 42 22.91 39.93 114.06
N CYS A 43 22.88 39.84 115.40
CA CYS A 43 21.77 40.25 116.25
C CYS A 43 22.28 41.24 117.30
N GLU A 44 21.47 42.21 117.70
CA GLU A 44 21.86 43.24 118.67
C GLU A 44 21.54 42.87 120.13
N THR A 45 22.38 43.40 121.04
CA THR A 45 22.17 43.66 122.48
C THR A 45 22.29 42.55 123.57
N SER A 46 23.11 42.91 124.57
CA SER A 46 23.00 42.65 126.03
C SER A 46 23.58 41.39 126.69
N ASN A 47 24.81 41.58 127.22
CA ASN A 47 25.37 41.17 128.52
C ASN A 47 24.96 39.85 129.23
N GLY A 48 25.99 39.05 129.55
CA GLY A 48 26.01 38.08 130.67
C GLY A 48 27.47 37.77 131.05
N ASN A 49 27.80 37.84 132.35
CA ASN A 49 29.18 37.82 132.86
C ASN A 49 29.72 36.40 133.18
N ASP A 50 31.04 36.28 133.21
CA ASP A 50 31.86 35.33 134.00
C ASP A 50 31.99 33.83 133.62
N SER A 51 33.09 33.27 134.14
CA SER A 51 33.75 31.99 133.85
C SER A 51 33.16 30.76 134.56
N PHE A 52 33.48 29.54 134.09
CA PHE A 52 34.22 28.48 134.85
C PHE A 52 34.38 27.17 134.02
N SER A 53 35.28 26.27 134.44
CA SER A 53 35.68 25.02 133.76
C SER A 53 35.27 23.74 134.51
N HIS A 54 35.04 22.60 133.84
CA HIS A 54 35.65 21.27 134.15
C HIS A 54 35.05 20.03 133.42
N THR A 55 35.95 19.13 132.96
CA THR A 55 35.81 17.66 132.69
C THR A 55 34.88 17.08 131.61
N SER A 56 35.36 16.01 130.95
CA SER A 56 34.68 15.21 129.92
C SER A 56 34.49 13.75 130.36
N ILE A 57 33.39 13.12 129.90
CA ILE A 57 33.05 11.70 130.12
C ILE A 57 32.97 11.02 128.74
N GLN A 58 33.45 9.77 128.62
CA GLN A 58 33.32 8.93 127.41
C GLN A 58 32.18 7.92 127.58
N TYR A 59 31.48 7.62 126.47
CA TYR A 59 30.37 6.68 126.38
C TYR A 59 30.71 5.52 125.43
N THR A 60 30.17 4.32 125.66
CA THR A 60 30.31 3.15 124.78
C THR A 60 28.95 2.67 124.29
N TYR A 61 28.89 2.09 123.09
CA TYR A 61 27.62 1.71 122.44
C TYR A 61 27.63 0.22 122.08
N ARG A 62 26.46 -0.42 122.13
CA ARG A 62 26.22 -1.76 121.57
C ARG A 62 25.34 -1.66 120.32
N GLU A 63 25.53 -2.56 119.37
CA GLU A 63 24.78 -2.61 118.12
C GLU A 63 23.70 -3.70 118.11
N GLU A 64 22.55 -3.39 117.51
CA GLU A 64 21.49 -4.35 117.19
C GLU A 64 20.84 -3.99 115.85
N VAL A 65 20.50 -4.99 115.02
CA VAL A 65 19.74 -4.76 113.78
C VAL A 65 18.27 -4.65 114.17
N SER A 66 17.72 -3.44 114.16
CA SER A 66 16.33 -3.16 114.54
C SER A 66 15.35 -3.38 113.39
N LYS A 67 15.83 -3.41 112.15
CA LYS A 67 15.08 -3.85 110.97
C LYS A 67 16.01 -4.48 109.94
N GLU A 68 15.75 -5.73 109.56
CA GLU A 68 16.49 -6.39 108.46
C GLU A 68 16.17 -5.75 107.10
N PRO A 69 17.14 -5.62 106.18
CA PRO A 69 16.89 -5.14 104.82
C PRO A 69 16.11 -6.18 104.01
N THR A 70 15.17 -5.72 103.19
CA THR A 70 14.44 -6.57 102.23
C THR A 70 14.98 -6.34 100.81
N CYS A 71 14.31 -6.88 99.79
CA CYS A 71 14.71 -6.61 98.39
C CYS A 71 14.48 -5.16 97.98
N GLU A 72 13.50 -4.47 98.59
CA GLU A 72 13.07 -3.12 98.22
C GLU A 72 13.26 -2.09 99.35
N GLU A 73 13.18 -2.52 100.61
CA GLU A 73 13.34 -1.64 101.77
C GLU A 73 14.72 -1.77 102.40
N MET A 74 15.31 -0.62 102.73
CA MET A 74 16.53 -0.53 103.52
C MET A 74 16.29 -1.01 104.96
N GLY A 75 17.25 -1.76 105.49
CA GLY A 75 17.30 -2.15 106.89
C GLY A 75 17.81 -1.01 107.77
N VAL A 76 17.81 -1.21 109.08
CA VAL A 76 18.27 -0.25 110.08
C VAL A 76 19.08 -0.97 111.15
N LYS A 77 20.29 -0.47 111.39
CA LYS A 77 21.14 -0.85 112.50
C LYS A 77 21.07 0.26 113.57
N THR A 78 20.81 -0.11 114.82
CA THR A 78 20.72 0.82 115.95
C THR A 78 21.93 0.63 116.86
N TYR A 79 22.58 1.73 117.23
CA TYR A 79 23.64 1.77 118.24
C TYR A 79 23.08 2.44 119.49
N ILE A 80 23.03 1.71 120.60
CA ILE A 80 22.47 2.16 121.89
C ILE A 80 23.60 2.32 122.90
N CYS A 81 23.66 3.47 123.56
CA CYS A 81 24.65 3.76 124.60
C CYS A 81 24.45 2.80 125.78
N ASN A 82 25.55 2.25 126.30
CA ASN A 82 25.54 1.29 127.39
C ASN A 82 25.39 1.96 128.75
N GLU A 83 25.87 3.21 128.88
CA GLU A 83 25.82 3.97 130.14
C GLU A 83 24.54 4.82 130.27
N ASP A 84 23.85 5.12 129.17
CA ASP A 84 22.53 5.77 129.16
C ASP A 84 21.66 5.24 128.00
N SER A 85 20.69 4.37 128.33
CA SER A 85 19.81 3.74 127.34
C SER A 85 18.86 4.70 126.61
N THR A 86 18.81 5.99 126.99
CA THR A 86 18.05 7.02 126.25
C THR A 86 18.83 7.62 125.08
N LEU A 87 20.16 7.42 125.02
CA LEU A 87 21.04 7.87 123.94
C LEU A 87 21.26 6.75 122.92
N SER A 88 20.73 6.93 121.70
CA SER A 88 20.95 6.02 120.57
C SER A 88 20.96 6.75 119.23
N TYR A 89 21.58 6.15 118.22
CA TYR A 89 21.50 6.58 116.82
C TYR A 89 21.38 5.38 115.89
N THR A 90 20.98 5.62 114.64
CA THR A 90 20.77 4.58 113.64
C THR A 90 21.54 4.83 112.35
N GLU A 91 21.96 3.74 111.71
CA GLU A 91 22.54 3.73 110.36
C GLU A 91 21.68 2.84 109.45
N PRO A 92 21.41 3.26 108.20
CA PRO A 92 20.64 2.44 107.27
C PRO A 92 21.50 1.36 106.58
N ILE A 93 20.94 0.17 106.43
CA ILE A 93 21.52 -0.93 105.65
C ILE A 93 20.88 -0.89 104.26
N PRO A 94 21.64 -0.83 103.15
CA PRO A 94 21.08 -0.85 101.79
C PRO A 94 20.13 -2.04 101.57
N ALA A 95 19.06 -1.82 100.79
CA ALA A 95 18.17 -2.90 100.36
C ALA A 95 18.98 -3.95 99.57
N LEU A 96 18.66 -5.23 99.75
CA LEU A 96 19.44 -6.34 99.18
C LEU A 96 19.41 -6.37 97.64
N GLY A 97 18.42 -5.73 97.03
CA GLY A 97 18.09 -5.88 95.62
C GLY A 97 17.47 -7.25 95.31
N HIS A 98 16.84 -7.35 94.14
CA HIS A 98 16.29 -8.61 93.67
C HIS A 98 17.38 -9.50 93.08
N LEU A 99 17.27 -10.81 93.32
CA LEU A 99 18.07 -11.85 92.69
C LEU A 99 17.08 -12.80 92.01
N TYR A 100 16.98 -12.73 90.70
CA TYR A 100 15.97 -13.44 89.91
C TYR A 100 16.41 -14.85 89.56
N ASP A 101 15.47 -15.78 89.40
CA ASP A 101 15.77 -17.10 88.86
C ASP A 101 16.11 -16.97 87.36
N VAL A 102 17.24 -17.56 86.97
CA VAL A 102 17.74 -17.55 85.59
C VAL A 102 17.96 -18.97 85.05
N SER A 103 17.48 -19.99 85.76
CA SER A 103 17.65 -21.41 85.40
C SER A 103 16.86 -21.80 84.15
N ALA A 104 15.72 -21.15 83.88
CA ALA A 104 14.90 -21.34 82.69
C ALA A 104 14.19 -20.02 82.28
N LEU A 105 14.93 -19.09 81.67
CA LEU A 105 14.35 -17.86 81.14
C LEU A 105 13.64 -18.11 79.80
N GLU A 106 12.33 -17.90 79.75
CA GLU A 106 11.53 -17.97 78.53
C GLU A 106 11.30 -16.56 77.95
N PHE A 107 11.61 -16.38 76.65
CA PHE A 107 11.39 -15.13 75.92
C PHE A 107 10.05 -15.21 75.18
N VAL A 108 9.09 -14.39 75.62
CA VAL A 108 7.79 -14.23 74.96
C VAL A 108 7.89 -13.07 73.96
N TRP A 109 7.68 -13.36 72.67
CA TRP A 109 7.78 -12.39 71.58
C TRP A 109 6.40 -11.93 71.09
N GLU A 110 6.18 -10.62 71.06
CA GLU A 110 5.02 -9.99 70.42
C GLU A 110 5.47 -9.40 69.07
N GLY A 111 5.25 -10.18 68.00
CA GLY A 111 5.83 -9.90 66.68
C GLY A 111 7.36 -10.05 66.68
N TYR A 112 8.05 -9.21 65.90
CA TYR A 112 9.52 -9.19 65.81
C TYR A 112 10.17 -8.02 66.55
N GLU A 113 9.40 -6.97 66.88
CA GLU A 113 9.94 -5.70 67.40
C GLU A 113 9.90 -5.62 68.93
N SER A 114 9.28 -6.60 69.60
CA SER A 114 9.24 -6.66 71.05
C SER A 114 9.31 -8.09 71.59
N ALA A 115 10.05 -8.27 72.68
CA ALA A 115 10.08 -9.48 73.47
C ALA A 115 10.21 -9.13 74.96
N SER A 116 9.76 -10.02 75.83
CA SER A 116 9.92 -9.88 77.27
C SER A 116 10.20 -11.22 77.94
N VAL A 117 10.78 -11.15 79.14
CA VAL A 117 11.09 -12.30 80.00
C VAL A 117 10.54 -12.00 81.38
N THR A 118 9.63 -12.84 81.87
CA THR A 118 9.14 -12.76 83.26
C THR A 118 9.89 -13.77 84.13
N THR A 119 10.40 -13.31 85.27
CA THR A 119 11.10 -14.17 86.24
C THR A 119 10.83 -13.72 87.67
N THR A 120 10.92 -14.68 88.59
CA THR A 120 10.63 -14.51 90.02
C THR A 120 11.91 -14.25 90.81
N CYS A 121 11.88 -13.27 91.71
CA CYS A 121 12.96 -13.04 92.66
C CYS A 121 13.04 -14.16 93.70
N LEU A 122 14.14 -14.92 93.70
CA LEU A 122 14.40 -16.04 94.62
C LEU A 122 14.43 -15.61 96.11
N ARG A 123 14.57 -14.31 96.39
CA ARG A 123 14.63 -13.76 97.76
C ARG A 123 13.28 -13.31 98.32
N CYS A 124 12.31 -12.96 97.48
CA CYS A 124 11.03 -12.40 97.93
C CYS A 124 9.79 -12.94 97.21
N GLY A 125 9.94 -13.83 96.23
CA GLY A 125 8.82 -14.41 95.47
C GLY A 125 8.13 -13.44 94.51
N LYS A 126 8.60 -12.19 94.38
CA LYS A 126 8.02 -11.21 93.46
C LYS A 126 8.41 -11.52 92.01
N GLU A 127 7.42 -11.68 91.16
CA GLU A 127 7.58 -11.73 89.70
C GLU A 127 7.85 -10.34 89.12
N THR A 128 8.76 -10.28 88.16
CA THR A 128 9.10 -9.06 87.40
C THR A 128 9.28 -9.42 85.93
N THR A 129 8.59 -8.68 85.07
CA THR A 129 8.76 -8.75 83.61
C THR A 129 9.81 -7.75 83.16
N PHE A 130 10.84 -8.25 82.48
CA PHE A 130 11.86 -7.45 81.83
C PHE A 130 11.55 -7.36 80.34
N ALA A 131 11.41 -6.14 79.82
CA ALA A 131 11.44 -5.93 78.37
C ALA A 131 12.87 -6.21 77.86
N ALA A 132 12.98 -6.88 76.71
CA ALA A 132 14.25 -7.11 76.05
C ALA A 132 14.52 -6.01 75.02
N ASP A 133 15.76 -5.52 74.97
CA ASP A 133 16.24 -4.65 73.90
C ASP A 133 16.38 -5.47 72.62
N ILE A 134 15.70 -5.06 71.54
CA ILE A 134 15.71 -5.74 70.25
C ILE A 134 16.65 -5.03 69.27
N VAL A 135 17.51 -5.79 68.60
CA VAL A 135 18.26 -5.35 67.41
C VAL A 135 18.02 -6.32 66.27
N SER A 136 18.06 -5.85 65.02
CA SER A 136 17.92 -6.69 63.83
C SER A 136 19.06 -6.52 62.84
N SER A 137 19.37 -7.61 62.13
CA SER A 137 20.32 -7.66 61.01
C SER A 137 19.72 -8.46 59.85
N ILE A 138 20.01 -8.06 58.62
CA ILE A 138 19.73 -8.88 57.44
C ILE A 138 20.97 -9.75 57.22
N GLU A 139 20.84 -11.05 57.46
CA GLU A 139 21.94 -12.02 57.28
C GLU A 139 21.96 -12.56 55.84
N LYS A 140 20.82 -12.51 55.15
CA LYS A 140 20.70 -12.82 53.73
C LYS A 140 19.71 -11.86 53.07
N GLU A 141 20.17 -11.06 52.10
CA GLU A 141 19.29 -10.23 51.29
C GLU A 141 18.37 -11.11 50.42
N PRO A 142 17.08 -10.77 50.27
CA PRO A 142 16.16 -11.50 49.42
C PRO A 142 16.46 -11.26 47.93
N THR A 143 16.31 -12.29 47.11
CA THR A 143 16.22 -12.17 45.66
C THR A 143 14.83 -12.60 45.20
N CYS A 144 14.51 -12.33 43.94
CA CYS A 144 13.26 -12.78 43.32
C CYS A 144 13.16 -14.32 43.16
N THR A 145 14.24 -15.07 43.38
CA THR A 145 14.28 -16.54 43.29
C THR A 145 14.62 -17.23 44.60
N GLU A 146 15.23 -16.52 45.56
CA GLU A 146 15.57 -17.04 46.89
C GLU A 146 15.11 -16.09 47.99
N LYS A 147 14.41 -16.64 48.98
CA LYS A 147 14.07 -15.90 50.20
C LYS A 147 15.33 -15.39 50.91
N GLY A 148 15.23 -14.16 51.42
CA GLY A 148 16.17 -13.57 52.36
C GLY A 148 15.82 -13.91 53.79
N GLU A 149 16.70 -13.56 54.72
CA GLU A 149 16.53 -13.81 56.15
C GLU A 149 16.99 -12.60 56.97
N ARG A 150 16.08 -12.10 57.81
CA ARG A 150 16.37 -11.10 58.84
C ARG A 150 16.33 -11.78 60.21
N VAL A 151 17.35 -11.53 61.03
CA VAL A 151 17.45 -12.07 62.39
C VAL A 151 17.25 -10.94 63.39
N TYR A 152 16.25 -11.10 64.26
CA TYR A 152 15.98 -10.24 65.40
C TYR A 152 16.59 -10.88 66.65
N THR A 153 17.48 -10.16 67.33
CA THR A 153 18.10 -10.60 68.58
C THR A 153 17.51 -9.80 69.74
N ALA A 154 16.80 -10.50 70.63
CA ALA A 154 16.37 -9.97 71.92
C ALA A 154 17.51 -10.09 72.93
N THR A 155 17.75 -9.03 73.70
CA THR A 155 18.77 -8.93 74.74
C THR A 155 18.16 -8.47 76.05
N VAL A 156 18.41 -9.17 77.16
CA VAL A 156 17.94 -8.75 78.49
C VAL A 156 19.06 -8.90 79.53
N LEU A 157 19.19 -7.92 80.44
CA LEU A 157 20.18 -7.92 81.51
C LEU A 157 19.51 -8.31 82.83
N ILE A 158 19.78 -9.51 83.33
CA ILE A 158 19.20 -10.03 84.58
C ILE A 158 20.36 -10.50 85.49
N ASN A 159 20.33 -10.09 86.76
CA ASN A 159 21.41 -10.34 87.73
C ASN A 159 22.83 -9.91 87.25
N GLY A 160 22.91 -8.91 86.36
CA GLY A 160 24.17 -8.44 85.77
C GLY A 160 24.70 -9.26 84.58
N ASN A 161 24.01 -10.34 84.19
CA ASN A 161 24.35 -11.15 83.02
C ASN A 161 23.40 -10.86 81.85
N THR A 162 23.94 -10.85 80.63
CA THR A 162 23.16 -10.61 79.42
C THR A 162 22.68 -11.94 78.83
N TYR A 163 21.37 -12.14 78.77
CA TYR A 163 20.73 -13.27 78.11
C TYR A 163 20.22 -12.86 76.74
N ARG A 164 20.23 -13.80 75.78
CA ARG A 164 19.85 -13.55 74.39
C ARG A 164 18.91 -14.62 73.86
N ASN A 165 17.99 -14.20 73.00
CA ASN A 165 17.15 -15.08 72.19
C ASN A 165 17.05 -14.50 70.76
N VAL A 166 16.85 -15.37 69.76
CA VAL A 166 16.77 -14.94 68.35
C VAL A 166 15.48 -15.41 67.71
N ARG A 167 14.86 -14.52 66.91
CA ARG A 167 13.70 -14.80 66.08
C ARG A 167 14.03 -14.45 64.63
N LYS A 168 13.66 -15.31 63.69
CA LYS A 168 13.95 -15.13 62.25
C LYS A 168 12.70 -14.72 61.49
N GLU A 169 12.85 -13.79 60.57
CA GLU A 169 11.86 -13.35 59.58
C GLU A 169 12.35 -13.73 58.18
N GLU A 170 11.51 -14.41 57.38
CA GLU A 170 11.78 -14.63 55.96
C GLU A 170 11.42 -13.38 55.17
N LEU A 171 12.35 -12.88 54.35
CA LEU A 171 12.13 -11.76 53.44
C LEU A 171 11.86 -12.28 52.02
N VAL A 172 10.96 -11.63 51.29
CA VAL A 172 10.65 -11.93 49.88
C VAL A 172 10.81 -10.65 49.07
N ALA A 173 11.55 -10.70 47.97
CA ALA A 173 11.64 -9.59 47.02
C ALA A 173 10.52 -9.70 45.98
N GLU A 174 9.80 -8.61 45.72
CA GLU A 174 8.82 -8.57 44.64
C GLU A 174 9.51 -8.57 43.27
N HIS A 175 8.94 -9.29 42.31
CA HIS A 175 9.41 -9.26 40.92
C HIS A 175 9.02 -7.93 40.26
N VAL A 176 10.01 -7.15 39.84
CA VAL A 176 9.79 -6.03 38.91
C VAL A 176 9.86 -6.57 37.48
N TYR A 177 8.79 -6.37 36.71
CA TYR A 177 8.62 -6.90 35.36
C TYR A 177 8.66 -5.79 34.30
N GLU A 178 9.39 -6.01 33.21
CA GLU A 178 9.33 -5.22 31.97
C GLU A 178 8.56 -5.98 30.86
N LYS A 179 8.00 -5.27 29.88
CA LYS A 179 7.28 -5.90 28.76
C LYS A 179 8.26 -6.42 27.71
N VAL A 180 8.03 -7.64 27.22
CA VAL A 180 8.76 -8.23 26.08
C VAL A 180 7.95 -7.97 24.81
N GLU A 181 8.34 -6.96 24.04
CA GLU A 181 7.59 -6.52 22.84
C GLU A 181 7.46 -7.64 21.79
N GLU A 182 8.55 -8.34 21.46
CA GLU A 182 8.56 -9.38 20.41
C GLU A 182 7.68 -10.60 20.72
N GLU A 183 7.32 -10.82 21.98
CA GLU A 183 6.48 -11.93 22.44
C GLU A 183 5.08 -11.47 22.87
N SER A 184 4.81 -10.16 22.83
CA SER A 184 3.54 -9.56 23.24
C SER A 184 2.75 -9.05 22.04
N PHE A 185 1.47 -9.40 21.95
CA PHE A 185 0.55 -8.89 20.95
C PHE A 185 -0.78 -8.49 21.61
N SER A 186 -1.33 -7.36 21.18
CA SER A 186 -2.64 -6.89 21.66
C SER A 186 -3.76 -7.84 21.24
N ALA A 187 -4.79 -7.94 22.07
CA ALA A 187 -6.05 -8.56 21.64
C ALA A 187 -6.67 -7.74 20.50
N SER A 188 -7.29 -8.42 19.55
CA SER A 188 -8.09 -7.82 18.47
C SER A 188 -9.58 -8.03 18.76
N TYR A 189 -10.46 -7.66 17.82
CA TYR A 189 -11.91 -7.77 17.99
C TYR A 189 -12.35 -9.19 18.35
N ALA A 190 -11.87 -10.22 17.62
CA ALA A 190 -12.25 -11.61 17.81
C ALA A 190 -11.13 -12.49 18.41
N THR A 191 -9.86 -12.08 18.31
CA THR A 191 -8.71 -12.89 18.72
C THR A 191 -8.15 -12.43 20.08
N ASP A 192 -7.91 -13.40 20.97
CA ASP A 192 -7.23 -13.15 22.24
C ASP A 192 -5.77 -12.70 22.01
N GLY A 193 -5.32 -11.72 22.78
CA GLY A 193 -3.94 -11.25 22.81
C GLY A 193 -3.12 -11.90 23.92
N LYS A 194 -1.84 -11.55 23.96
CA LYS A 194 -0.88 -12.04 24.96
C LYS A 194 0.05 -10.92 25.38
N LEU A 195 0.14 -10.67 26.69
CA LEU A 195 1.18 -9.84 27.28
C LEU A 195 2.25 -10.75 27.91
N VAL A 196 3.47 -10.68 27.40
CA VAL A 196 4.64 -11.33 28.02
C VAL A 196 5.45 -10.28 28.73
N GLN A 197 5.72 -10.51 30.01
CA GLN A 197 6.58 -9.65 30.82
C GLN A 197 7.74 -10.47 31.38
N LYS A 198 8.94 -9.90 31.40
CA LYS A 198 10.15 -10.54 31.92
C LYS A 198 10.60 -9.84 33.20
N CYS A 199 10.96 -10.59 34.23
CA CYS A 199 11.50 -9.99 35.44
C CYS A 199 12.92 -9.46 35.19
N LEU A 200 13.15 -8.19 35.51
CA LEU A 200 14.44 -7.50 35.33
C LEU A 200 15.60 -8.18 36.10
N SER A 201 15.30 -8.86 37.21
CA SER A 201 16.30 -9.40 38.13
C SER A 201 16.67 -10.87 37.88
N CYS A 202 15.71 -11.74 37.55
CA CYS A 202 15.95 -13.18 37.29
C CYS A 202 15.70 -13.61 35.84
N GLY A 203 14.99 -12.81 35.04
CA GLY A 203 14.59 -13.18 33.69
C GLY A 203 13.37 -14.10 33.59
N ASP A 204 12.70 -14.42 34.70
CA ASP A 204 11.45 -15.20 34.70
C ASP A 204 10.37 -14.50 33.87
N LYS A 205 9.66 -15.28 33.04
CA LYS A 205 8.57 -14.79 32.20
C LYS A 205 7.22 -14.98 32.88
N LYS A 206 6.43 -13.91 32.91
CA LYS A 206 5.02 -13.90 33.26
C LYS A 206 4.21 -13.67 31.99
N GLU A 207 3.39 -14.64 31.62
CA GLU A 207 2.44 -14.52 30.51
C GLU A 207 1.06 -14.17 31.06
N THR A 208 0.38 -13.21 30.44
CA THR A 208 -1.00 -12.82 30.79
C THR A 208 -1.82 -12.81 29.50
N ALA A 209 -2.86 -13.64 29.43
CA ALA A 209 -3.82 -13.61 28.32
C ALA A 209 -4.61 -12.29 28.36
N LEU A 210 -4.78 -11.67 27.20
CA LEU A 210 -5.63 -10.50 27.01
C LEU A 210 -6.89 -10.98 26.27
N PRO A 211 -8.09 -10.96 26.87
CA PRO A 211 -9.28 -11.45 26.19
C PRO A 211 -9.61 -10.59 24.96
N LYS A 212 -10.13 -11.22 23.91
CA LYS A 212 -10.67 -10.56 22.71
C LYS A 212 -11.60 -9.40 23.04
N GLN A 213 -11.50 -8.32 22.28
CA GLN A 213 -12.11 -7.05 22.64
C GLN A 213 -13.64 -7.07 22.60
N ARG A 214 -14.26 -7.91 21.76
CA ARG A 214 -15.73 -8.03 21.65
C ARG A 214 -16.41 -8.56 22.91
N ASP A 215 -15.66 -9.10 23.88
CA ASP A 215 -16.20 -9.51 25.18
C ASP A 215 -16.25 -8.34 26.19
N ASP A 216 -15.67 -7.17 25.87
CA ASP A 216 -15.60 -5.99 26.75
C ASP A 216 -15.95 -4.68 25.99
N PHE A 217 -17.25 -4.48 25.78
CA PHE A 217 -17.80 -3.27 25.17
C PHE A 217 -17.74 -2.03 26.09
N GLU A 218 -17.31 -2.13 27.34
CA GLU A 218 -17.18 -0.98 28.24
C GLU A 218 -15.83 -0.29 28.02
N ASN A 219 -14.74 -1.06 28.03
CA ASN A 219 -13.38 -0.54 27.88
C ASN A 219 -12.97 -0.32 26.41
N TYR A 220 -13.56 -1.04 25.45
CA TYR A 220 -13.23 -0.92 24.02
C TYR A 220 -14.27 -0.16 23.17
N GLY A 221 -13.83 0.28 21.99
CA GLY A 221 -14.60 1.08 21.04
C GLY A 221 -14.73 2.55 21.41
N GLN A 222 -13.86 3.07 22.27
CA GLN A 222 -13.70 4.51 22.54
C GLN A 222 -12.71 5.11 21.50
N GLU A 223 -12.61 6.43 21.37
CA GLU A 223 -11.70 7.03 20.36
C GLU A 223 -10.22 6.73 20.67
N GLU A 224 -9.87 6.75 21.96
CA GLU A 224 -8.56 6.44 22.50
C GLU A 224 -8.26 4.93 22.55
N ASN A 225 -9.30 4.09 22.54
CA ASN A 225 -9.20 2.63 22.57
C ASN A 225 -10.24 1.98 21.63
N PRO A 226 -10.05 2.08 20.30
CA PRO A 226 -11.01 1.59 19.32
C PRO A 226 -10.99 0.06 19.23
N PHE A 227 -12.07 -0.53 18.73
CA PHE A 227 -12.10 -1.94 18.36
C PHE A 227 -11.14 -2.21 17.20
N LEU A 228 -10.21 -3.15 17.34
CA LEU A 228 -9.17 -3.43 16.34
C LEU A 228 -9.56 -4.59 15.41
N ILE A 229 -9.61 -4.33 14.12
CA ILE A 229 -9.82 -5.35 13.07
C ILE A 229 -8.49 -5.58 12.36
N SER A 230 -7.89 -6.75 12.59
CA SER A 230 -6.57 -7.14 12.05
C SER A 230 -6.62 -8.34 11.09
N SER A 231 -7.75 -9.01 10.99
CA SER A 231 -7.88 -10.29 10.27
C SER A 231 -9.26 -10.48 9.65
N MET A 232 -9.38 -11.48 8.77
CA MET A 232 -10.68 -11.93 8.25
C MET A 232 -11.59 -12.48 9.37
N GLU A 233 -11.02 -13.08 10.42
CA GLU A 233 -11.78 -13.57 11.58
C GLU A 233 -12.39 -12.41 12.38
N ASP A 234 -11.60 -11.37 12.65
CA ASP A 234 -12.06 -10.14 13.28
C ASP A 234 -13.21 -9.50 12.49
N TRP A 235 -13.05 -9.39 11.17
CA TRP A 235 -14.07 -8.80 10.30
C TRP A 235 -15.36 -9.61 10.28
N ASN A 236 -15.26 -10.95 10.12
CA ASN A 236 -16.44 -11.81 10.09
C ASN A 236 -17.21 -11.78 11.43
N ALA A 237 -16.50 -11.74 12.56
CA ALA A 237 -17.11 -11.55 13.87
C ALA A 237 -17.77 -10.18 14.00
N PHE A 238 -17.11 -9.10 13.56
CA PHE A 238 -17.65 -7.74 13.58
C PHE A 238 -18.89 -7.60 12.68
N ALA A 239 -18.87 -8.12 11.45
CA ALA A 239 -19.98 -8.07 10.52
C ALA A 239 -21.22 -8.82 11.05
N LEU A 240 -21.01 -9.94 11.75
CA LEU A 240 -22.04 -10.69 12.47
C LEU A 240 -22.58 -9.89 13.66
N ASP A 241 -21.72 -9.34 14.51
CA ASP A 241 -22.16 -8.54 15.68
C ASP A 241 -22.87 -7.25 15.26
N ALA A 242 -22.46 -6.63 14.15
CA ALA A 242 -23.11 -5.47 13.54
C ALA A 242 -24.50 -5.81 12.97
N SER A 243 -24.79 -7.10 12.76
CA SER A 243 -26.13 -7.57 12.41
C SER A 243 -27.07 -7.71 13.62
N ALA A 244 -26.55 -7.55 14.84
CA ALA A 244 -27.32 -7.56 16.09
C ALA A 244 -27.23 -6.24 16.89
N ASN A 245 -26.16 -5.46 16.70
CA ASN A 245 -25.85 -4.24 17.45
C ASN A 245 -25.54 -3.08 16.51
N SER A 246 -25.95 -1.86 16.86
CA SER A 246 -25.74 -0.68 16.02
C SER A 246 -24.33 -0.07 16.10
N PHE A 247 -23.51 -0.42 17.10
CA PHE A 247 -22.23 0.24 17.38
C PHE A 247 -22.32 1.77 17.54
N ALA A 248 -23.48 2.26 18.03
CA ALA A 248 -23.74 3.69 18.19
C ALA A 248 -22.64 4.40 19.01
N GLY A 249 -21.94 5.35 18.38
CA GLY A 249 -20.86 6.12 18.99
C GLY A 249 -19.57 5.32 19.28
N LYS A 250 -19.45 4.09 18.76
CA LYS A 250 -18.25 3.26 18.92
C LYS A 250 -17.27 3.46 17.75
N TYR A 251 -15.98 3.36 18.07
CA TYR A 251 -14.88 3.49 17.10
C TYR A 251 -14.32 2.11 16.77
N ILE A 252 -14.18 1.83 15.48
CA ILE A 252 -13.59 0.60 14.93
C ILE A 252 -12.42 1.02 14.05
N LYS A 253 -11.25 0.42 14.24
CA LYS A 253 -10.02 0.71 13.51
C LYS A 253 -9.52 -0.54 12.80
N ILE A 254 -9.40 -0.44 11.49
CA ILE A 254 -8.71 -1.42 10.65
C ILE A 254 -7.21 -1.22 10.87
N THR A 255 -6.50 -2.26 11.30
CA THR A 255 -5.04 -2.21 11.51
C THR A 255 -4.27 -2.87 10.38
N GLU A 256 -4.87 -3.85 9.69
CA GLU A 256 -4.28 -4.52 8.53
C GLU A 256 -5.26 -4.65 7.36
N ASN A 257 -4.74 -4.98 6.18
CA ASN A 257 -5.60 -5.27 5.03
C ASN A 257 -6.45 -6.51 5.33
N ILE A 258 -7.75 -6.44 5.05
CA ILE A 258 -8.69 -7.51 5.40
C ILE A 258 -9.08 -8.28 4.14
N GLY A 259 -8.86 -9.59 4.20
CA GLY A 259 -9.01 -10.48 3.05
C GLY A 259 -7.91 -10.28 2.01
N SER A 260 -8.13 -10.91 0.86
CA SER A 260 -7.27 -10.82 -0.31
C SER A 260 -8.09 -11.09 -1.58
N LYS A 261 -7.51 -11.06 -2.78
CA LYS A 261 -8.24 -11.39 -4.02
C LYS A 261 -8.64 -12.87 -4.08
N GLU A 262 -7.81 -13.69 -3.43
CA GLU A 262 -7.89 -15.14 -3.27
C GLU A 262 -8.96 -15.54 -2.25
N ASN A 263 -9.05 -14.78 -1.16
CA ASN A 263 -9.94 -15.00 -0.04
C ASN A 263 -10.60 -13.66 0.35
N PRO A 264 -11.59 -13.20 -0.41
CA PRO A 264 -12.26 -11.93 -0.17
C PRO A 264 -13.34 -12.03 0.92
N ILE A 265 -13.75 -10.88 1.44
CA ILE A 265 -14.93 -10.75 2.30
C ILE A 265 -16.18 -11.09 1.49
N THR A 266 -16.90 -12.16 1.87
CA THR A 266 -18.10 -12.66 1.17
C THR A 266 -19.44 -12.36 1.88
N SER A 267 -19.38 -11.58 2.95
CA SER A 267 -20.53 -11.12 3.72
C SER A 267 -20.40 -9.65 4.09
N TYR A 268 -21.42 -8.88 3.75
CA TYR A 268 -21.55 -7.50 4.19
C TYR A 268 -21.86 -7.42 5.69
N ALA A 269 -21.47 -6.32 6.32
CA ALA A 269 -21.87 -6.03 7.68
C ALA A 269 -23.34 -5.60 7.73
N ASN A 270 -23.98 -5.91 8.86
CA ASN A 270 -25.20 -5.29 9.35
C ASN A 270 -26.49 -5.54 8.52
N ASN A 271 -27.64 -5.13 9.07
CA ASN A 271 -28.95 -5.24 8.40
C ASN A 271 -29.89 -4.07 8.76
N TYR A 272 -31.16 -4.13 8.32
CA TYR A 272 -32.14 -3.07 8.54
C TYR A 272 -32.49 -2.84 10.02
N GLU A 273 -32.47 -3.90 10.84
CA GLU A 273 -32.83 -3.86 12.25
C GLU A 273 -31.68 -3.33 13.11
N ALA A 274 -30.44 -3.68 12.74
CA ALA A 274 -29.20 -3.17 13.32
C ALA A 274 -28.44 -2.30 12.31
N MET A 275 -28.85 -1.03 12.17
CA MET A 275 -28.13 -0.06 11.33
C MET A 275 -26.82 0.37 12.00
N PHE A 276 -25.72 0.35 11.25
CA PHE A 276 -24.42 0.77 11.78
C PHE A 276 -24.39 2.28 12.07
N ALA A 277 -23.92 2.65 13.26
CA ALA A 277 -23.95 4.00 13.82
C ALA A 277 -22.63 4.38 14.53
N GLY A 278 -21.54 3.70 14.15
CA GLY A 278 -20.19 3.95 14.65
C GLY A 278 -19.30 4.74 13.69
N THR A 279 -18.04 4.84 14.06
CA THR A 279 -16.96 5.42 13.25
C THR A 279 -16.00 4.31 12.83
N LEU A 280 -15.88 4.05 11.52
CA LEU A 280 -14.90 3.13 10.96
C LEU A 280 -13.69 3.90 10.42
N LEU A 281 -12.51 3.59 10.97
CA LEU A 281 -11.21 4.15 10.61
C LEU A 281 -10.42 3.09 9.84
N GLY A 282 -10.35 3.21 8.52
CA GLY A 282 -9.61 2.31 7.62
C GLY A 282 -8.10 2.44 7.72
N ASN A 283 -7.58 3.57 8.24
CA ASN A 283 -6.15 3.80 8.47
C ASN A 283 -5.27 3.55 7.22
N GLY A 284 -5.82 3.83 6.03
CA GLY A 284 -5.17 3.63 4.73
C GLY A 284 -5.15 2.18 4.23
N LYS A 285 -5.85 1.25 4.90
CA LYS A 285 -5.86 -0.18 4.56
C LYS A 285 -6.93 -0.53 3.52
N THR A 286 -6.71 -1.65 2.84
CA THR A 286 -7.60 -2.20 1.82
C THR A 286 -8.44 -3.35 2.38
N LEU A 287 -9.74 -3.34 2.07
CA LEU A 287 -10.67 -4.44 2.30
C LEU A 287 -10.99 -5.08 0.95
N TYR A 288 -10.65 -6.35 0.80
CA TYR A 288 -10.92 -7.12 -0.42
C TYR A 288 -12.29 -7.78 -0.33
N VAL A 289 -13.16 -7.55 -1.31
CA VAL A 289 -14.59 -7.90 -1.25
C VAL A 289 -15.03 -8.72 -2.47
N ASN A 290 -15.90 -9.71 -2.22
CA ASN A 290 -16.76 -10.31 -3.24
C ASN A 290 -18.14 -10.48 -2.60
N LEU A 291 -18.99 -9.46 -2.74
CA LEU A 291 -20.28 -9.37 -2.06
C LEU A 291 -21.43 -9.69 -3.04
N PRO A 292 -21.87 -10.95 -3.18
CA PRO A 292 -22.98 -11.30 -4.08
C PRO A 292 -24.32 -10.77 -3.57
N VAL A 293 -25.32 -10.68 -4.47
CA VAL A 293 -26.71 -10.37 -4.13
C VAL A 293 -27.35 -11.65 -3.57
N ARG A 294 -27.89 -11.62 -2.34
CA ARG A 294 -28.37 -12.81 -1.63
C ARG A 294 -29.89 -12.91 -1.62
N LEU A 295 -30.41 -13.50 -2.70
CA LEU A 295 -31.83 -13.75 -2.97
C LEU A 295 -32.61 -14.24 -1.73
N THR A 296 -33.24 -13.31 -1.02
CA THR A 296 -34.06 -13.59 0.17
C THR A 296 -35.49 -13.10 -0.01
N SER A 297 -36.18 -13.78 -0.94
CA SER A 297 -37.59 -13.63 -1.33
C SER A 297 -37.92 -12.46 -2.28
N LYS A 298 -38.83 -12.72 -3.23
CA LYS A 298 -39.23 -11.85 -4.37
C LYS A 298 -39.97 -10.54 -3.99
N LYS A 299 -39.74 -9.96 -2.80
CA LYS A 299 -40.47 -8.76 -2.32
C LYS A 299 -39.60 -7.70 -1.60
N ALA A 300 -38.38 -8.01 -1.17
CA ALA A 300 -37.49 -7.02 -0.59
C ALA A 300 -36.64 -6.34 -1.68
N LYS A 301 -36.35 -5.04 -1.53
CA LYS A 301 -35.24 -4.42 -2.28
C LYS A 301 -33.95 -4.72 -1.55
N GLU A 302 -33.08 -5.53 -2.14
CA GLU A 302 -31.83 -5.91 -1.48
C GLU A 302 -30.86 -4.71 -1.38
N ARG A 303 -29.91 -4.81 -0.44
CA ARG A 303 -28.93 -3.78 -0.08
C ARG A 303 -27.56 -4.43 0.06
N THR A 304 -26.69 -4.21 -0.92
CA THR A 304 -25.39 -4.87 -0.99
C THR A 304 -24.26 -3.85 -1.03
N GLY A 305 -23.33 -3.97 -0.10
CA GLY A 305 -22.17 -3.11 0.07
C GLY A 305 -21.47 -3.46 1.36
N LEU A 306 -20.26 -2.97 1.61
CA LEU A 306 -19.51 -3.32 2.82
C LEU A 306 -20.36 -3.18 4.10
N PHE A 307 -21.22 -2.15 4.13
CA PHE A 307 -22.35 -1.99 5.05
C PHE A 307 -23.66 -1.95 4.27
N ALA A 308 -24.66 -2.74 4.69
CA ALA A 308 -25.98 -2.72 4.10
C ALA A 308 -26.78 -1.46 4.49
N PHE A 309 -26.69 -1.03 5.76
CA PHE A 309 -27.41 0.14 6.27
C PHE A 309 -26.60 0.91 7.31
N ALA A 310 -26.54 2.24 7.21
CA ALA A 310 -25.89 3.06 8.23
C ALA A 310 -26.72 4.30 8.60
N SER A 311 -26.57 4.76 9.84
CA SER A 311 -27.28 5.90 10.41
C SER A 311 -26.43 6.60 11.47
N ASN A 312 -26.12 7.88 11.30
CA ASN A 312 -25.20 8.63 12.20
C ASN A 312 -23.79 8.01 12.24
N ALA A 313 -23.31 7.51 11.10
CA ALA A 313 -22.04 6.81 10.96
C ALA A 313 -20.98 7.65 10.24
N SER A 314 -19.72 7.34 10.53
CA SER A 314 -18.56 7.94 9.85
C SER A 314 -17.62 6.87 9.29
N PHE A 315 -17.07 7.10 8.11
CA PHE A 315 -16.14 6.21 7.42
C PHE A 315 -14.94 7.03 6.95
N LYS A 316 -13.72 6.61 7.28
CA LYS A 316 -12.49 7.35 6.95
C LYS A 316 -11.36 6.46 6.49
N ASP A 317 -10.58 6.89 5.49
CA ASP A 317 -9.29 6.27 5.11
C ASP A 317 -9.38 4.79 4.70
N ILE A 318 -10.44 4.38 4.00
CA ILE A 318 -10.70 2.99 3.57
C ILE A 318 -10.51 2.86 2.06
N THR A 319 -9.77 1.83 1.61
CA THR A 319 -9.82 1.35 0.21
C THR A 319 -10.65 0.08 0.12
N ILE A 320 -11.53 -0.04 -0.87
CA ILE A 320 -12.34 -1.24 -1.15
C ILE A 320 -11.97 -1.77 -2.54
N GLU A 321 -11.62 -3.04 -2.67
CA GLU A 321 -11.19 -3.66 -3.93
C GLU A 321 -11.85 -5.01 -4.16
N GLY A 322 -12.21 -5.35 -5.41
CA GLY A 322 -12.88 -6.61 -5.76
C GLY A 322 -14.21 -6.40 -6.49
N VAL A 323 -15.26 -7.11 -6.07
CA VAL A 323 -16.60 -7.06 -6.70
C VAL A 323 -17.70 -6.87 -5.65
N VAL A 324 -18.70 -6.04 -5.97
CA VAL A 324 -19.91 -5.86 -5.17
C VAL A 324 -21.13 -5.98 -6.08
N GLY A 325 -21.93 -7.01 -5.82
CA GLY A 325 -23.09 -7.40 -6.62
C GLY A 325 -22.71 -8.40 -7.72
N GLU A 326 -23.25 -9.60 -7.62
CA GLU A 326 -23.30 -10.63 -8.66
C GLU A 326 -24.65 -11.35 -8.54
N ASP A 327 -25.12 -11.94 -9.64
CA ASP A 327 -26.45 -12.56 -9.84
C ASP A 327 -27.64 -11.58 -9.86
N MET A 328 -28.54 -11.69 -10.85
CA MET A 328 -29.20 -10.49 -11.44
C MET A 328 -30.74 -10.51 -11.48
N ASP A 329 -31.37 -11.09 -10.46
CA ASP A 329 -32.83 -11.36 -10.44
C ASP A 329 -33.60 -10.63 -9.31
N GLY A 330 -33.74 -9.31 -9.40
CA GLY A 330 -34.56 -8.51 -8.47
C GLY A 330 -34.16 -7.04 -8.36
N SER A 331 -35.00 -6.18 -7.75
CA SER A 331 -34.69 -4.76 -7.55
C SER A 331 -33.64 -4.58 -6.44
N SER A 332 -32.36 -4.52 -6.81
CA SER A 332 -31.22 -4.38 -5.90
C SER A 332 -30.67 -2.96 -5.87
N ILE A 333 -30.23 -2.52 -4.68
CA ILE A 333 -29.38 -1.33 -4.53
C ILE A 333 -28.00 -1.78 -4.05
N ALA A 334 -26.95 -1.38 -4.78
CA ALA A 334 -25.57 -1.79 -4.53
C ALA A 334 -24.61 -0.59 -4.47
N ALA A 335 -23.62 -0.64 -3.57
CA ALA A 335 -22.49 0.28 -3.56
C ALA A 335 -21.30 -0.32 -2.82
N SER A 336 -20.06 0.08 -3.13
CA SER A 336 -18.89 -0.57 -2.50
C SER A 336 -18.89 -0.47 -0.98
N LEU A 337 -19.14 0.72 -0.43
CA LEU A 337 -19.04 1.03 1.00
C LEU A 337 -20.40 0.92 1.70
N LEU A 338 -21.43 1.60 1.19
CA LEU A 338 -22.70 1.75 1.92
C LEU A 338 -23.92 1.69 0.99
N ALA A 339 -24.76 0.68 1.12
CA ALA A 339 -25.94 0.55 0.27
C ALA A 339 -27.09 1.51 0.61
N ASP A 340 -27.39 1.77 1.90
CA ASP A 340 -28.48 2.65 2.36
C ASP A 340 -28.02 3.55 3.52
N GLY A 341 -27.81 4.84 3.26
CA GLY A 341 -27.35 5.82 4.24
C GLY A 341 -28.48 6.70 4.79
N ARG A 342 -28.55 6.84 6.11
CA ARG A 342 -29.62 7.54 6.84
C ARG A 342 -29.08 8.59 7.82
N ASN A 343 -29.91 9.59 8.14
CA ASN A 343 -29.60 10.64 9.09
C ASN A 343 -28.26 11.32 8.74
N SER A 344 -27.30 11.45 9.66
CA SER A 344 -25.97 12.00 9.34
C SER A 344 -25.04 10.89 8.82
N ILE A 345 -24.42 11.08 7.65
CA ILE A 345 -23.36 10.18 7.15
C ILE A 345 -22.15 11.03 6.73
N SER A 346 -20.96 10.65 7.20
CA SER A 346 -19.70 11.27 6.81
C SER A 346 -18.77 10.24 6.18
N ILE A 347 -18.27 10.51 4.99
CA ILE A 347 -17.28 9.67 4.30
C ILE A 347 -16.12 10.59 3.88
N ASP A 348 -14.91 10.25 4.32
CA ASP A 348 -13.71 11.08 4.10
C ASP A 348 -12.55 10.19 3.64
N ASN A 349 -11.80 10.63 2.63
CA ASN A 349 -10.61 9.93 2.11
C ASN A 349 -10.82 8.42 1.83
N CYS A 350 -11.99 8.04 1.30
CA CYS A 350 -12.31 6.66 0.94
C CYS A 350 -12.20 6.43 -0.57
N VAL A 351 -11.68 5.26 -0.97
CA VAL A 351 -11.43 4.89 -2.36
C VAL A 351 -12.18 3.61 -2.71
N ASN A 352 -13.07 3.66 -3.71
CA ASN A 352 -13.61 2.46 -4.32
C ASN A 352 -12.79 2.05 -5.56
N LYS A 353 -12.20 0.87 -5.52
CA LYS A 353 -11.62 0.15 -6.67
C LYS A 353 -12.44 -1.07 -7.09
N ALA A 354 -13.46 -1.45 -6.31
CA ALA A 354 -14.31 -2.57 -6.61
C ALA A 354 -15.30 -2.23 -7.73
N ASN A 355 -15.51 -3.18 -8.64
CA ASN A 355 -16.58 -3.08 -9.62
C ASN A 355 -17.92 -3.30 -8.91
N VAL A 356 -18.89 -2.42 -9.15
CA VAL A 356 -20.20 -2.47 -8.51
C VAL A 356 -21.28 -2.72 -9.55
N TYR A 357 -22.01 -3.81 -9.39
CA TYR A 357 -23.11 -4.20 -10.27
C TYR A 357 -24.43 -4.23 -9.49
N GLY A 358 -25.53 -3.95 -10.18
CA GLY A 358 -26.87 -4.09 -9.61
C GLY A 358 -27.97 -3.71 -10.59
N LYS A 359 -29.23 -3.88 -10.16
CA LYS A 359 -30.38 -3.69 -11.03
C LYS A 359 -30.96 -2.27 -10.95
N ASP A 360 -31.27 -1.79 -9.75
CA ASP A 360 -32.09 -0.59 -9.56
C ASP A 360 -31.25 0.66 -9.24
N THR A 361 -30.37 0.61 -8.25
CA THR A 361 -29.52 1.78 -7.91
C THR A 361 -28.12 1.33 -7.55
N VAL A 362 -27.11 1.78 -8.30
CA VAL A 362 -25.74 1.32 -8.19
C VAL A 362 -24.81 2.52 -8.01
N ALA A 363 -23.84 2.44 -7.12
CA ALA A 363 -22.96 3.57 -6.84
C ALA A 363 -21.53 3.20 -6.46
N GLY A 364 -20.59 4.12 -6.69
CA GLY A 364 -19.22 3.95 -6.25
C GLY A 364 -19.07 3.85 -4.73
N LEU A 365 -19.77 4.68 -3.94
CA LEU A 365 -19.63 4.69 -2.47
C LEU A 365 -20.96 4.56 -1.72
N VAL A 366 -21.99 5.31 -2.10
CA VAL A 366 -23.29 5.32 -1.42
C VAL A 366 -24.43 5.02 -2.38
N GLY A 367 -25.08 3.85 -2.22
CA GLY A 367 -26.16 3.42 -3.10
C GLY A 367 -27.37 4.35 -3.02
N PHE A 368 -27.94 4.48 -1.83
CA PHE A 368 -29.12 5.30 -1.58
C PHE A 368 -28.96 6.22 -0.37
N ALA A 369 -29.07 7.53 -0.58
CA ALA A 369 -29.17 8.51 0.48
C ALA A 369 -30.66 8.76 0.81
N CYS A 370 -31.12 8.16 1.91
CA CYS A 370 -32.54 8.07 2.25
C CYS A 370 -33.18 9.43 2.65
N GLY A 371 -34.51 9.49 2.60
CA GLY A 371 -35.33 10.65 2.98
C GLY A 371 -34.91 11.34 4.29
N GLY A 372 -34.55 12.63 4.20
CA GLY A 372 -34.19 13.46 5.36
C GLY A 372 -32.71 13.43 5.79
N SER A 373 -31.87 12.64 5.13
CA SER A 373 -30.44 12.46 5.50
C SER A 373 -29.55 13.64 5.11
N SER A 374 -28.47 13.86 5.86
CA SER A 374 -27.38 14.78 5.56
C SER A 374 -26.11 13.97 5.29
N ILE A 375 -25.71 13.84 4.03
CA ILE A 375 -24.52 13.08 3.64
C ILE A 375 -23.40 14.05 3.23
N THR A 376 -22.18 13.83 3.74
CA THR A 376 -20.97 14.51 3.31
C THR A 376 -19.96 13.48 2.80
N ILE A 377 -19.47 13.67 1.58
CA ILE A 377 -18.41 12.89 0.94
C ILE A 377 -17.26 13.86 0.64
N ALA A 378 -16.09 13.63 1.22
CA ALA A 378 -14.93 14.51 1.08
C ALA A 378 -13.68 13.71 0.69
N ASN A 379 -12.83 14.26 -0.18
CA ASN A 379 -11.54 13.66 -0.57
C ASN A 379 -11.64 12.22 -1.12
N CYS A 380 -12.81 11.80 -1.58
CA CYS A 380 -13.09 10.41 -1.96
C CYS A 380 -12.85 10.17 -3.45
N ARG A 381 -12.59 8.90 -3.82
CA ARG A 381 -12.38 8.50 -5.21
C ARG A 381 -13.18 7.26 -5.58
N ASN A 382 -13.75 7.25 -6.78
CA ASN A 382 -14.21 6.02 -7.44
C ASN A 382 -13.35 5.71 -8.67
N GLU A 383 -12.65 4.58 -8.62
CA GLU A 383 -11.86 4.00 -9.71
C GLU A 383 -12.57 2.77 -10.33
N GLY A 384 -13.37 2.04 -9.54
CA GLY A 384 -14.11 0.86 -9.99
C GLY A 384 -15.27 1.17 -10.94
N ALA A 385 -15.61 0.23 -11.82
CA ALA A 385 -16.70 0.38 -12.79
C ALA A 385 -18.08 0.24 -12.12
N ILE A 386 -19.03 1.10 -12.49
CA ILE A 386 -20.39 1.15 -11.93
C ILE A 386 -21.40 0.79 -13.02
N TYR A 387 -22.13 -0.32 -12.82
CA TYR A 387 -23.05 -0.87 -13.81
C TYR A 387 -24.45 -1.11 -13.26
N ALA A 388 -25.43 -0.31 -13.71
CA ALA A 388 -26.85 -0.47 -13.39
C ALA A 388 -27.65 -1.04 -14.57
N ILE A 389 -28.17 -2.27 -14.43
CA ILE A 389 -28.92 -2.99 -15.47
C ILE A 389 -30.25 -2.31 -15.82
N GLU A 390 -30.85 -1.57 -14.87
CA GLU A 390 -32.08 -0.83 -15.11
C GLU A 390 -31.90 0.65 -14.85
N ASN A 391 -31.96 1.09 -13.60
CA ASN A 391 -32.37 2.47 -13.36
C ASN A 391 -31.22 3.46 -13.18
N ILE A 392 -30.55 3.45 -12.03
CA ILE A 392 -29.71 4.57 -11.58
C ILE A 392 -28.27 4.11 -11.34
N ALA A 393 -27.29 4.78 -11.96
CA ALA A 393 -25.86 4.60 -11.69
C ALA A 393 -25.21 5.93 -11.28
N GLY A 394 -24.39 5.95 -10.23
CA GLY A 394 -23.72 7.19 -9.80
C GLY A 394 -22.29 6.98 -9.34
N GLY A 395 -21.35 7.80 -9.83
CA GLY A 395 -19.92 7.59 -9.59
C GLY A 395 -19.54 7.63 -8.10
N LEU A 396 -20.23 8.42 -7.29
CA LEU A 396 -20.08 8.42 -5.82
C LEU A 396 -21.39 8.05 -5.11
N VAL A 397 -22.52 8.64 -5.53
CA VAL A 397 -23.85 8.45 -4.93
C VAL A 397 -24.84 8.01 -6.00
N GLY A 398 -25.59 6.93 -5.75
CA GLY A 398 -26.59 6.41 -6.69
C GLY A 398 -27.81 7.31 -6.74
N ASN A 399 -28.69 7.21 -5.73
CA ASN A 399 -29.92 8.00 -5.65
C ASN A 399 -29.94 8.84 -4.36
N ALA A 400 -30.19 10.15 -4.50
CA ALA A 400 -30.20 11.12 -3.41
C ALA A 400 -31.60 11.69 -3.15
N GLU A 401 -32.16 11.37 -1.98
CA GLU A 401 -33.48 11.83 -1.52
C GLU A 401 -33.43 12.55 -0.15
N GLY A 402 -32.22 12.96 0.27
CA GLY A 402 -31.93 13.51 1.60
C GLY A 402 -32.32 14.97 1.83
N LYS A 403 -32.01 15.47 3.03
CA LYS A 403 -32.07 16.91 3.36
C LYS A 403 -30.93 17.68 2.70
N SER A 404 -29.71 17.12 2.72
CA SER A 404 -28.58 17.69 1.97
C SER A 404 -27.54 16.65 1.60
N LEU A 405 -26.87 16.84 0.47
CA LEU A 405 -25.71 16.07 0.03
C LEU A 405 -24.57 17.03 -0.30
N LYS A 406 -23.40 16.82 0.32
CA LYS A 406 -22.17 17.57 0.04
C LYS A 406 -21.13 16.64 -0.56
N ILE A 407 -20.54 17.03 -1.69
CA ILE A 407 -19.42 16.33 -2.32
C ILE A 407 -18.28 17.34 -2.45
N LEU A 408 -17.14 17.05 -1.85
CA LEU A 408 -16.01 17.97 -1.71
C LEU A 408 -14.72 17.31 -2.19
N SER A 409 -13.99 17.96 -3.07
CA SER A 409 -12.64 17.56 -3.53
C SER A 409 -12.54 16.06 -3.89
N SER A 410 -13.60 15.52 -4.51
CA SER A 410 -13.77 14.09 -4.78
C SER A 410 -13.80 13.80 -6.28
N VAL A 411 -13.40 12.61 -6.69
CA VAL A 411 -13.13 12.28 -8.10
C VAL A 411 -13.82 10.99 -8.51
N ASN A 412 -14.48 10.99 -9.67
CA ASN A 412 -14.82 9.75 -10.37
C ASN A 412 -13.90 9.56 -11.59
N SER A 413 -13.20 8.44 -11.62
CA SER A 413 -12.36 7.97 -12.74
C SER A 413 -12.88 6.63 -13.31
N GLY A 414 -13.72 5.89 -12.58
CA GLY A 414 -14.35 4.66 -13.05
C GLY A 414 -15.45 4.90 -14.09
N THR A 415 -15.64 3.94 -14.99
CA THR A 415 -16.71 3.96 -16.00
C THR A 415 -18.09 3.85 -15.35
N ILE A 416 -19.08 4.59 -15.85
CA ILE A 416 -20.47 4.54 -15.37
C ILE A 416 -21.41 4.22 -16.52
N ALA A 417 -22.23 3.18 -16.35
CA ALA A 417 -23.29 2.82 -17.29
C ALA A 417 -24.60 2.52 -16.57
N ALA A 418 -25.71 3.04 -17.11
CA ALA A 418 -27.07 2.68 -16.72
C ALA A 418 -27.92 2.40 -17.97
N SER A 419 -28.66 1.28 -17.99
CA SER A 419 -29.34 0.87 -19.22
C SER A 419 -30.67 1.58 -19.50
N LYS A 420 -31.36 2.18 -18.51
CA LYS A 420 -32.75 2.69 -18.71
C LYS A 420 -33.07 4.12 -18.24
N THR A 421 -32.55 4.67 -17.13
CA THR A 421 -33.06 5.99 -16.64
C THR A 421 -32.08 7.06 -16.15
N SER A 422 -30.95 6.77 -15.52
CA SER A 422 -30.08 7.83 -14.99
C SER A 422 -28.64 7.41 -14.72
N CYS A 423 -27.68 8.16 -15.25
CA CYS A 423 -26.28 8.05 -14.86
C CYS A 423 -25.58 9.42 -14.78
N ASP A 424 -24.77 9.64 -13.74
CA ASP A 424 -23.94 10.83 -13.57
C ASP A 424 -22.61 10.50 -12.87
N GLN A 425 -21.59 11.32 -13.14
CA GLN A 425 -20.24 11.22 -12.59
C GLN A 425 -20.18 11.30 -11.06
N PHE A 426 -21.13 11.97 -10.41
CA PHE A 426 -21.16 12.09 -8.95
C PHE A 426 -22.47 11.57 -8.35
N VAL A 427 -23.63 11.99 -8.86
CA VAL A 427 -24.94 11.70 -8.25
C VAL A 427 -25.94 11.22 -9.29
N GLY A 428 -26.11 9.90 -9.39
CA GLY A 428 -26.89 9.25 -10.45
C GLY A 428 -28.32 9.76 -10.57
N ARG A 429 -29.00 10.03 -9.45
CA ARG A 429 -30.29 10.74 -9.41
C ARG A 429 -30.40 11.64 -8.19
N ILE A 430 -30.93 12.85 -8.39
CA ILE A 430 -31.31 13.78 -7.32
C ILE A 430 -32.83 13.92 -7.32
N LYS A 431 -33.48 13.71 -6.18
CA LYS A 431 -34.92 13.93 -6.00
C LYS A 431 -35.14 15.22 -5.23
N THR A 432 -35.95 16.13 -5.77
CA THR A 432 -36.29 17.37 -5.09
C THR A 432 -37.16 17.09 -3.84
N PRO A 433 -36.97 17.84 -2.73
CA PRO A 433 -36.13 19.01 -2.54
C PRO A 433 -34.75 18.72 -1.88
N THR A 434 -33.99 17.72 -2.35
CA THR A 434 -32.62 17.48 -1.85
C THR A 434 -31.69 18.65 -2.21
N ALA A 435 -31.07 19.29 -1.22
CA ALA A 435 -30.05 20.31 -1.46
C ALA A 435 -28.68 19.66 -1.73
N VAL A 436 -28.20 19.71 -2.97
CA VAL A 436 -26.90 19.14 -3.37
C VAL A 436 -25.88 20.27 -3.57
N SER A 437 -24.69 20.13 -2.98
CA SER A 437 -23.55 21.02 -3.23
C SER A 437 -22.32 20.21 -3.59
N ILE A 438 -21.75 20.45 -4.77
CA ILE A 438 -20.51 19.86 -5.25
C ILE A 438 -19.49 20.99 -5.37
N ASP A 439 -18.29 20.86 -4.81
CA ASP A 439 -17.26 21.91 -4.92
C ASP A 439 -16.54 21.90 -6.28
N GLU A 440 -15.95 23.04 -6.65
CA GLU A 440 -15.23 23.24 -7.92
C GLU A 440 -13.97 22.37 -8.05
N LYS A 441 -13.52 21.74 -6.96
CA LYS A 441 -12.36 20.85 -6.93
C LYS A 441 -12.71 19.41 -7.29
N CYS A 442 -14.01 19.07 -7.37
CA CYS A 442 -14.44 17.73 -7.78
C CYS A 442 -14.20 17.51 -9.28
N GLN A 443 -13.40 16.49 -9.64
CA GLN A 443 -13.03 16.22 -11.03
C GLN A 443 -13.90 15.13 -11.66
N LYS A 444 -14.46 15.44 -12.84
CA LYS A 444 -15.19 14.49 -13.70
C LYS A 444 -14.22 13.88 -14.70
N LEU A 445 -13.67 12.69 -14.40
CA LEU A 445 -12.69 12.01 -15.26
C LEU A 445 -13.22 10.72 -15.91
N GLY A 446 -14.33 10.17 -15.40
CA GLY A 446 -15.03 9.07 -16.06
C GLY A 446 -15.99 9.56 -17.15
N HIS A 447 -16.46 8.62 -17.96
CA HIS A 447 -17.58 8.83 -18.89
C HIS A 447 -18.86 8.20 -18.33
N ALA A 448 -20.00 8.88 -18.53
CA ALA A 448 -21.33 8.39 -18.19
C ALA A 448 -22.11 8.13 -19.49
N TYR A 449 -22.69 6.93 -19.64
CA TYR A 449 -23.37 6.52 -20.87
C TYR A 449 -24.83 6.14 -20.64
N PHE A 450 -25.73 6.80 -21.37
CA PHE A 450 -27.07 6.32 -21.67
C PHE A 450 -27.06 5.50 -22.97
N HIS A 451 -27.78 4.38 -22.99
CA HIS A 451 -27.66 3.39 -24.06
C HIS A 451 -28.56 3.66 -25.30
N SER A 452 -28.74 4.91 -25.71
CA SER A 452 -29.34 5.23 -27.03
C SER A 452 -28.93 6.60 -27.62
N GLN A 453 -28.75 6.59 -28.95
CA GLN A 453 -28.47 7.69 -29.89
C GLN A 453 -27.00 8.16 -30.10
N ARG A 454 -26.54 8.06 -31.36
CA ARG A 454 -25.57 8.92 -32.05
C ARG A 454 -25.89 8.97 -33.55
N SER A 455 -25.51 10.06 -34.23
CA SER A 455 -25.67 10.29 -35.67
C SER A 455 -24.50 11.14 -36.21
N PHE A 456 -24.34 11.22 -37.54
CA PHE A 456 -23.13 11.71 -38.22
C PHE A 456 -23.44 12.83 -39.22
N ASP A 457 -22.42 13.60 -39.63
CA ASP A 457 -22.45 14.48 -40.81
C ASP A 457 -21.46 14.05 -41.92
N GLU A 458 -21.51 14.77 -43.05
CA GLU A 458 -20.89 14.40 -44.31
C GLU A 458 -19.35 14.50 -44.34
N ASN A 459 -18.72 15.13 -43.35
CA ASN A 459 -17.26 15.31 -43.28
C ASN A 459 -16.61 14.72 -42.01
N GLY A 460 -17.37 14.01 -41.17
CA GLY A 460 -16.80 13.06 -40.20
C GLY A 460 -16.16 13.67 -38.94
N HIS A 461 -16.56 14.87 -38.53
CA HIS A 461 -16.18 15.40 -37.21
C HIS A 461 -17.06 14.82 -36.08
N TYR A 462 -16.47 14.61 -34.90
CA TYR A 462 -17.21 14.27 -33.69
C TYR A 462 -17.85 15.51 -33.07
N TYR A 463 -19.14 15.42 -32.73
CA TYR A 463 -19.77 16.24 -31.70
C TYR A 463 -20.07 15.38 -30.47
N THR A 464 -19.88 15.95 -29.28
CA THR A 464 -20.52 15.47 -28.05
C THR A 464 -21.89 16.17 -27.93
N CYS A 465 -22.92 15.46 -27.46
CA CYS A 465 -24.31 15.92 -27.63
C CYS A 465 -24.64 17.22 -26.87
N LEU A 466 -25.63 17.94 -27.40
CA LEU A 466 -26.14 19.25 -26.99
C LEU A 466 -26.56 19.31 -25.50
N GLU A 467 -25.77 19.99 -24.67
CA GLU A 467 -26.18 21.24 -24.00
C GLU A 467 -24.91 21.99 -23.49
N GLU A 468 -25.09 23.26 -23.10
CA GLU A 468 -24.07 24.31 -23.25
C GLU A 468 -22.79 24.18 -22.38
N GLY A 469 -21.65 24.62 -22.94
CA GLY A 469 -20.54 25.16 -22.16
C GLY A 469 -19.19 24.41 -22.16
N CYS A 470 -18.58 24.19 -23.33
CA CYS A 470 -17.12 23.95 -23.48
C CYS A 470 -16.67 24.21 -24.94
N GLU A 471 -16.39 25.46 -25.30
CA GLU A 471 -15.79 25.81 -26.59
C GLU A 471 -14.28 26.04 -26.46
N ALA A 472 -13.48 25.36 -27.30
CA ALA A 472 -12.13 25.78 -27.65
C ALA A 472 -11.65 25.13 -28.97
N LYS A 473 -11.77 25.86 -30.07
CA LYS A 473 -10.90 25.71 -31.26
C LYS A 473 -10.69 27.09 -31.87
N LEU A 474 -9.45 27.41 -32.23
CA LEU A 474 -9.07 28.63 -32.94
C LEU A 474 -8.29 28.24 -34.20
N GLU A 475 -8.55 28.93 -35.31
CA GLU A 475 -7.68 28.98 -36.49
C GLU A 475 -7.30 30.44 -36.74
N THR A 476 -6.04 30.68 -37.13
CA THR A 476 -5.52 32.03 -37.43
C THR A 476 -5.24 32.21 -38.92
N LYS A 477 -5.47 33.42 -39.42
CA LYS A 477 -4.99 33.88 -40.73
C LYS A 477 -3.49 34.19 -40.67
N GLY A 478 -2.78 34.01 -41.79
CA GLY A 478 -1.40 34.47 -41.97
C GLY A 478 -1.28 35.96 -42.32
N HIS A 479 -0.03 36.45 -42.39
CA HIS A 479 0.36 37.83 -42.69
C HIS A 479 1.07 37.96 -44.07
N ASP A 480 1.04 39.14 -44.68
CA ASP A 480 1.69 39.44 -45.97
C ASP A 480 2.67 40.64 -45.84
N PHE A 481 3.95 40.47 -46.22
CA PHE A 481 5.07 41.33 -45.78
C PHE A 481 5.83 42.06 -46.91
N ASN A 482 6.14 43.34 -46.72
CA ASN A 482 7.02 44.17 -47.55
C ASN A 482 8.41 44.33 -46.90
N PHE A 483 9.45 44.69 -47.66
CA PHE A 483 10.85 44.80 -47.18
C PHE A 483 11.41 46.23 -47.25
N VAL A 484 12.31 46.58 -46.32
CA VAL A 484 12.98 47.89 -46.16
C VAL A 484 14.48 47.68 -45.88
N GLU A 485 15.35 48.40 -46.59
CA GLU A 485 16.83 48.25 -46.55
C GLU A 485 17.53 49.03 -45.41
N GLU A 486 18.82 48.74 -45.17
CA GLU A 486 19.64 49.25 -44.04
C GLU A 486 20.39 50.57 -44.34
N VAL A 487 20.65 51.35 -43.28
CA VAL A 487 21.46 52.58 -43.26
C VAL A 487 22.54 52.50 -42.15
N PRO A 488 23.85 52.57 -42.44
CA PRO A 488 24.94 52.33 -41.46
C PRO A 488 25.25 53.53 -40.52
N SER A 489 26.02 53.29 -39.46
CA SER A 489 26.46 54.30 -38.45
C SER A 489 27.93 54.74 -38.59
N THR A 490 28.34 55.75 -37.80
CA THR A 490 29.71 56.27 -37.70
C THR A 490 30.10 56.58 -36.24
N CYS A 491 31.38 56.89 -35.96
CA CYS A 491 31.83 57.24 -34.60
C CYS A 491 31.32 58.60 -34.06
N GLN A 492 30.43 59.28 -34.78
CA GLN A 492 29.80 60.54 -34.36
C GLN A 492 28.28 60.61 -34.63
N GLU A 493 27.69 59.78 -35.51
CA GLU A 493 26.23 59.68 -35.75
C GLU A 493 25.72 58.22 -35.91
N THR A 494 24.48 57.92 -35.48
CA THR A 494 23.86 56.56 -35.42
C THR A 494 23.08 56.17 -36.69
N GLY A 495 23.01 54.87 -37.01
CA GLY A 495 22.31 54.29 -38.18
C GLY A 495 21.02 53.49 -37.85
N VAL A 496 20.45 52.77 -38.83
CA VAL A 496 19.19 51.97 -38.73
C VAL A 496 19.23 50.69 -39.60
N LYS A 497 18.83 49.54 -39.06
CA LYS A 497 18.83 48.20 -39.70
C LYS A 497 17.71 47.95 -40.73
N ALA A 498 17.96 47.02 -41.67
CA ALA A 498 16.95 46.48 -42.58
C ALA A 498 15.85 45.68 -41.84
N HIS A 499 14.61 45.79 -42.30
CA HIS A 499 13.43 45.17 -41.66
C HIS A 499 12.26 44.99 -42.65
N TYR A 500 11.17 44.39 -42.20
CA TYR A 500 9.95 44.13 -42.97
C TYR A 500 8.75 44.84 -42.35
N THR A 501 7.71 45.13 -43.14
CA THR A 501 6.45 45.73 -42.67
C THR A 501 5.25 44.92 -43.17
N CYS A 502 4.28 44.63 -42.31
CA CYS A 502 3.07 43.88 -42.69
C CYS A 502 2.04 44.77 -43.38
N SER A 503 1.56 44.36 -44.56
CA SER A 503 0.61 45.14 -45.38
C SER A 503 -0.79 45.27 -44.76
N ASP A 504 -1.16 44.35 -43.86
CA ASP A 504 -2.50 44.27 -43.26
C ASP A 504 -2.59 44.95 -41.87
N CYS A 505 -1.46 45.23 -41.22
CA CYS A 505 -1.44 45.79 -39.85
C CYS A 505 -0.32 46.79 -39.55
N ASP A 506 0.47 47.19 -40.55
CA ASP A 506 1.59 48.16 -40.46
C ASP A 506 2.71 47.84 -39.45
N ALA A 507 2.63 46.72 -38.75
CA ALA A 507 3.63 46.30 -37.76
C ALA A 507 4.98 45.94 -38.41
N LEU A 508 6.07 46.18 -37.68
CA LEU A 508 7.46 45.96 -38.12
C LEU A 508 7.93 44.56 -37.72
N PHE A 509 8.71 43.91 -38.59
CA PHE A 509 9.21 42.54 -38.39
C PHE A 509 10.68 42.43 -38.82
N LEU A 510 11.45 41.60 -38.12
CA LEU A 510 12.74 41.12 -38.59
C LEU A 510 12.57 39.71 -39.16
N LYS A 511 13.26 39.39 -40.25
CA LYS A 511 13.25 38.06 -40.85
C LYS A 511 14.55 37.34 -40.50
N ASN A 512 14.44 36.13 -39.97
CA ASN A 512 15.58 35.30 -39.62
C ASN A 512 15.36 33.88 -40.19
N GLY A 513 16.03 33.56 -41.30
CA GLY A 513 15.66 32.42 -42.14
C GLY A 513 14.27 32.59 -42.75
N ASP A 514 13.43 31.58 -42.69
CA ASP A 514 12.03 31.62 -43.18
C ASP A 514 11.02 32.14 -42.13
N VAL A 515 11.48 32.51 -40.93
CA VAL A 515 10.63 32.97 -39.82
C VAL A 515 10.65 34.49 -39.72
N TYR A 516 9.48 35.08 -39.51
CA TYR A 516 9.30 36.52 -39.26
C TYR A 516 8.97 36.74 -37.78
N SER A 517 9.77 37.56 -37.10
CA SER A 517 9.59 37.93 -35.69
C SER A 517 9.18 39.40 -35.57
N LEU A 518 8.12 39.67 -34.80
CA LEU A 518 7.59 41.02 -34.54
C LEU A 518 8.62 41.88 -33.80
N VAL A 519 8.77 43.14 -34.20
CA VAL A 519 9.60 44.14 -33.51
C VAL A 519 8.69 45.01 -32.65
N GLU A 520 8.80 44.89 -31.33
CA GLU A 520 7.93 45.59 -30.38
C GLU A 520 8.50 46.96 -29.92
N ASP A 521 9.82 47.17 -30.04
CA ASP A 521 10.50 48.46 -29.80
C ASP A 521 11.36 48.86 -31.01
N THR A 522 11.20 50.09 -31.49
CA THR A 522 12.00 50.62 -32.61
C THR A 522 13.45 50.92 -32.24
N SER A 523 13.80 50.91 -30.94
CA SER A 523 15.20 51.02 -30.50
C SER A 523 16.06 49.84 -30.97
N GLU A 524 15.47 48.66 -31.18
CA GLU A 524 16.15 47.46 -31.69
C GLU A 524 16.65 47.61 -33.15
N LEU A 525 16.07 48.55 -33.89
CA LEU A 525 16.46 48.89 -35.25
C LEU A 525 17.62 49.88 -35.31
N LEU A 526 17.96 50.60 -34.23
CA LEU A 526 19.06 51.56 -34.22
C LEU A 526 20.44 50.88 -34.23
N VAL A 527 21.39 51.50 -34.92
CA VAL A 527 22.81 51.11 -34.96
C VAL A 527 23.63 52.16 -34.20
N PRO A 528 24.25 51.83 -33.04
CA PRO A 528 24.98 52.79 -32.21
C PRO A 528 26.16 53.50 -32.89
N LEU A 529 26.66 54.55 -32.24
CA LEU A 529 27.91 55.21 -32.62
C LEU A 529 29.06 54.19 -32.68
N SER A 530 29.86 54.24 -33.73
CA SER A 530 31.06 53.38 -33.84
C SER A 530 32.07 53.76 -32.74
N ALA A 531 32.72 52.76 -32.14
CA ALA A 531 33.63 52.98 -31.02
C ALA A 531 34.95 53.67 -31.43
N HIS A 532 35.67 54.20 -30.45
CA HIS A 532 37.10 54.48 -30.60
C HIS A 532 37.86 53.18 -30.87
N HIS A 533 38.64 53.12 -31.93
CA HIS A 533 39.52 51.99 -32.22
C HIS A 533 40.83 52.14 -31.44
N TYR A 534 40.96 51.36 -30.37
CA TYR A 534 42.22 51.15 -29.66
C TYR A 534 42.98 49.98 -30.30
N GLY A 535 44.29 50.14 -30.45
CA GLY A 535 45.15 49.17 -31.12
C GLY A 535 45.33 47.93 -30.25
N GLU A 536 45.51 46.78 -30.91
CA GLU A 536 45.40 45.46 -30.28
C GLU A 536 46.58 45.09 -29.34
N ALA A 537 47.63 45.93 -29.26
CA ALA A 537 48.82 45.67 -28.47
C ALA A 537 48.69 46.21 -27.03
N TYR A 538 48.62 45.29 -26.06
CA TYR A 538 48.65 45.59 -24.63
C TYR A 538 50.05 46.01 -24.13
N GLU A 539 50.14 47.18 -23.50
CA GLU A 539 51.26 47.56 -22.65
C GLU A 539 51.03 47.08 -21.21
N ASN A 540 52.08 46.69 -20.47
CA ASN A 540 51.93 46.09 -19.12
C ASN A 540 53.14 46.28 -18.19
N ASP A 541 52.89 46.21 -16.87
CA ASP A 541 53.89 46.22 -15.79
C ASP A 541 53.64 45.11 -14.73
N GLU A 542 54.23 45.19 -13.54
CA GLU A 542 54.01 44.19 -12.46
C GLU A 542 52.61 44.25 -11.81
N THR A 543 51.78 45.24 -12.19
CA THR A 543 50.52 45.57 -11.51
C THR A 543 49.30 45.71 -12.44
N SER A 544 49.47 46.16 -13.69
CA SER A 544 48.36 46.47 -14.61
C SER A 544 48.74 46.43 -16.10
N HIS A 545 47.73 46.51 -16.99
CA HIS A 545 47.86 46.61 -18.44
C HIS A 545 46.81 47.55 -19.07
N TRP A 546 47.08 48.08 -20.28
CA TRP A 546 46.21 49.04 -21.00
C TRP A 546 46.47 49.10 -22.53
N HIS A 547 45.62 49.84 -23.25
CA HIS A 547 45.60 50.02 -24.72
C HIS A 547 45.72 51.51 -25.14
N LEU A 548 45.97 51.78 -26.43
CA LEU A 548 46.13 53.12 -27.02
C LEU A 548 45.28 53.32 -28.29
N CYS A 549 44.59 54.46 -28.44
CA CYS A 549 43.71 54.73 -29.60
C CYS A 549 44.48 54.93 -30.91
N GLU A 550 44.27 54.10 -31.93
CA GLU A 550 44.99 54.20 -33.21
C GLU A 550 44.60 55.45 -34.02
N ILE A 551 43.38 55.96 -33.81
CA ILE A 551 42.83 57.09 -34.58
C ILE A 551 43.11 58.44 -33.89
N CYS A 552 43.22 58.49 -32.55
CA CYS A 552 43.43 59.75 -31.82
C CYS A 552 44.46 59.73 -30.67
N GLY A 553 45.14 58.61 -30.42
CA GLY A 553 46.32 58.51 -29.54
C GLY A 553 46.07 58.60 -28.03
N VAL A 554 44.82 58.57 -27.56
CA VAL A 554 44.48 58.58 -26.12
C VAL A 554 44.65 57.18 -25.50
N GLU A 555 45.16 57.13 -24.27
CA GLU A 555 45.26 55.91 -23.45
C GLU A 555 43.87 55.41 -23.01
N SER A 556 43.70 54.10 -22.93
CA SER A 556 42.58 53.50 -22.21
C SER A 556 42.81 53.56 -20.69
N ASN A 557 41.78 53.27 -19.90
CA ASN A 557 41.96 53.09 -18.46
C ASN A 557 42.89 51.88 -18.18
N HIS A 558 43.73 51.99 -17.15
CA HIS A 558 44.58 50.90 -16.67
C HIS A 558 43.76 49.83 -15.92
N VAL A 559 44.06 48.55 -16.17
CA VAL A 559 43.35 47.41 -15.60
C VAL A 559 44.33 46.45 -14.93
N ALA A 560 44.04 46.01 -13.70
CA ALA A 560 44.88 45.04 -13.00
C ALA A 560 44.89 43.65 -13.68
N HIS A 561 45.97 42.88 -13.55
CA HIS A 561 46.07 41.58 -14.21
C HIS A 561 44.92 40.62 -13.87
N VAL A 562 44.26 40.13 -14.92
CA VAL A 562 43.17 39.16 -14.82
C VAL A 562 43.77 37.77 -14.77
N LYS A 563 43.62 37.10 -13.61
CA LYS A 563 43.96 35.69 -13.45
C LYS A 563 42.89 34.85 -14.10
N ASP A 564 43.26 34.14 -15.15
CA ASP A 564 42.42 33.06 -15.66
C ASP A 564 42.63 31.79 -14.84
N TYR A 565 41.52 31.18 -14.44
CA TYR A 565 41.49 29.89 -13.74
C TYR A 565 40.93 28.77 -14.65
N GLU A 566 40.55 29.06 -15.89
CA GLU A 566 40.00 28.10 -16.85
C GLU A 566 41.09 27.37 -17.67
N GLN A 567 42.31 27.91 -17.82
CA GLN A 567 43.45 27.19 -18.41
C GLN A 567 44.29 26.34 -17.42
N VAL A 568 43.71 25.89 -16.30
CA VAL A 568 44.40 24.95 -15.39
C VAL A 568 44.33 23.52 -15.93
N ALA A 569 45.19 23.22 -16.91
CA ALA A 569 45.50 21.87 -17.36
C ALA A 569 46.82 21.37 -16.73
N GLU A 570 47.01 20.05 -16.63
CA GLU A 570 48.15 19.44 -15.90
C GLU A 570 49.55 19.85 -16.38
N GLU A 571 49.68 20.43 -17.57
CA GLU A 571 50.97 20.75 -18.18
C GLU A 571 51.28 22.26 -18.29
N HIS A 572 50.35 23.19 -17.99
CA HIS A 572 50.54 24.63 -18.23
C HIS A 572 50.16 25.55 -17.04
N GLY A 573 51.01 26.55 -16.78
CA GLY A 573 50.89 27.45 -15.63
C GLY A 573 50.05 28.72 -15.89
N ILE A 574 49.47 29.28 -14.82
CA ILE A 574 48.63 30.48 -14.84
C ILE A 574 49.42 31.69 -15.36
N SER A 575 48.86 32.36 -16.35
CA SER A 575 49.33 33.63 -16.92
C SER A 575 48.16 34.61 -17.03
N CYS A 576 48.42 35.91 -17.13
CA CYS A 576 47.38 36.92 -17.36
C CYS A 576 46.84 36.76 -18.79
N VAL A 577 45.54 36.49 -18.95
CA VAL A 577 44.95 36.20 -20.27
C VAL A 577 44.97 37.38 -21.23
N GLU A 578 44.87 38.60 -20.71
CA GLU A 578 44.86 39.81 -21.55
C GLU A 578 46.24 40.14 -22.13
N CYS A 579 47.30 40.18 -21.30
CA CYS A 579 48.63 40.65 -21.71
C CYS A 579 49.75 39.59 -21.70
N GLY A 580 49.46 38.32 -21.34
CA GLY A 580 50.42 37.21 -21.36
C GLY A 580 51.42 37.15 -20.19
N TYR A 581 51.35 38.06 -19.21
CA TYR A 581 52.27 38.10 -18.05
C TYR A 581 52.15 36.84 -17.15
N GLN A 582 53.23 36.11 -16.89
CA GLN A 582 53.19 34.86 -16.10
C GLN A 582 52.94 35.08 -14.59
N ILE A 583 52.10 34.22 -13.99
CA ILE A 583 51.64 34.35 -12.59
C ILE A 583 52.04 33.13 -11.71
N SER A 584 51.93 31.88 -12.17
CA SER A 584 52.37 30.68 -11.41
C SER A 584 52.47 29.38 -12.24
N PRO A 585 53.25 28.34 -11.82
CA PRO A 585 53.39 27.05 -12.54
C PRO A 585 52.24 26.02 -12.33
N PRO A 586 52.15 24.95 -13.15
CA PRO A 586 51.03 23.96 -13.15
C PRO A 586 50.99 22.94 -12.00
N LEU A 587 49.83 22.28 -11.85
CA LEU A 587 49.52 21.23 -10.87
C LEU A 587 49.24 19.87 -11.55
N SER A 588 50.00 18.84 -11.20
CA SER A 588 49.71 17.44 -11.57
C SER A 588 48.60 16.85 -10.68
N HIS A 589 47.67 16.09 -11.24
CA HIS A 589 46.75 15.24 -10.47
C HIS A 589 47.03 13.74 -10.72
N THR A 590 46.10 12.87 -10.35
CA THR A 590 46.18 11.43 -10.59
C THR A 590 44.83 10.98 -11.11
N HIS A 591 44.80 10.27 -12.24
CA HIS A 591 43.54 9.87 -12.84
C HIS A 591 42.78 8.89 -11.93
N GLN A 592 41.48 9.15 -11.76
CA GLN A 592 40.58 8.33 -10.96
C GLN A 592 39.65 7.54 -11.89
N PHE A 593 39.45 6.26 -11.57
CA PHE A 593 38.64 5.33 -12.36
C PHE A 593 37.27 5.02 -11.74
N ASP A 594 36.89 5.78 -10.70
CA ASP A 594 35.69 5.51 -9.90
C ASP A 594 34.38 5.78 -10.68
N ASN A 595 34.41 6.64 -11.70
CA ASN A 595 33.27 6.96 -12.57
C ASN A 595 33.17 5.96 -13.73
N LEU A 596 32.73 4.74 -13.44
CA LEU A 596 32.53 3.69 -14.43
C LEU A 596 31.19 3.85 -15.17
N THR A 597 31.24 3.76 -16.50
CA THR A 597 30.09 3.59 -17.39
C THR A 597 30.07 2.15 -17.89
N SER A 598 28.96 1.44 -17.65
CA SER A 598 28.75 0.04 -18.02
C SER A 598 28.76 -0.17 -19.55
N GLU A 599 29.04 -1.40 -19.98
CA GLU A 599 28.88 -1.80 -21.38
C GLU A 599 27.40 -1.73 -21.79
N VAL A 600 27.13 -1.13 -22.94
CA VAL A 600 25.83 -1.21 -23.62
C VAL A 600 26.03 -2.05 -24.88
N LYS A 601 25.38 -3.21 -24.95
CA LYS A 601 25.46 -4.09 -26.13
C LYS A 601 24.69 -3.47 -27.29
N ALA A 602 25.24 -3.60 -28.50
CA ALA A 602 24.50 -3.26 -29.70
C ALA A 602 23.34 -4.23 -29.92
N SER A 603 22.21 -3.68 -30.37
CA SER A 603 20.97 -4.39 -30.71
C SER A 603 20.62 -4.17 -32.19
N TYR A 604 19.42 -4.55 -32.64
CA TYR A 604 19.07 -4.62 -34.06
C TYR A 604 19.41 -3.34 -34.84
N ALA A 605 19.00 -2.17 -34.32
CA ALA A 605 19.23 -0.87 -34.92
C ALA A 605 19.95 0.12 -34.00
N SER A 606 19.99 -0.10 -32.69
CA SER A 606 20.77 0.73 -31.77
C SER A 606 22.24 0.29 -31.71
N GLU A 607 23.12 1.28 -31.81
CA GLU A 607 24.56 1.13 -31.59
C GLU A 607 24.86 0.96 -30.10
N GLY A 608 25.92 0.22 -29.78
CA GLY A 608 26.37 -0.01 -28.41
C GLY A 608 27.73 0.66 -28.12
N HIS A 609 28.26 0.43 -26.93
CA HIS A 609 29.64 0.76 -26.59
C HIS A 609 30.20 -0.17 -25.52
N ARG A 610 31.51 -0.42 -25.56
CA ARG A 610 32.25 -1.11 -24.48
C ARG A 610 32.20 -0.29 -23.18
N ALA A 611 32.43 -0.95 -22.04
CA ALA A 611 32.53 -0.29 -20.74
C ALA A 611 33.78 0.62 -20.66
N TYR A 612 33.65 1.77 -20.01
CA TYR A 612 34.72 2.76 -19.87
C TYR A 612 34.66 3.53 -18.55
N ALA A 613 35.78 4.13 -18.13
CA ALA A 613 35.87 5.04 -16.99
C ALA A 613 36.10 6.49 -17.46
N THR A 614 35.46 7.46 -16.80
CA THR A 614 35.64 8.89 -17.11
C THR A 614 36.37 9.61 -15.96
N CYS A 615 37.60 10.02 -16.18
CA CYS A 615 38.34 10.81 -15.20
C CYS A 615 37.72 12.22 -15.09
N PRO A 616 37.69 12.87 -13.91
CA PRO A 616 37.22 14.26 -13.76
C PRO A 616 37.90 15.30 -14.68
N CYS A 617 39.06 14.99 -15.29
CA CYS A 617 39.70 15.82 -16.31
C CYS A 617 39.12 15.64 -17.74
N GLY A 618 38.08 14.83 -17.92
CA GLY A 618 37.44 14.57 -19.22
C GLY A 618 38.06 13.45 -20.05
N LYS A 619 39.21 12.90 -19.64
CA LYS A 619 39.81 11.73 -20.30
C LYS A 619 39.02 10.44 -20.05
N ILE A 620 38.94 9.61 -21.08
CA ILE A 620 38.21 8.34 -21.09
C ILE A 620 39.20 7.18 -21.15
N PHE A 621 38.95 6.14 -20.36
CA PHE A 621 39.80 4.96 -20.25
C PHE A 621 38.98 3.68 -20.42
N THR A 622 39.57 2.64 -21.00
CA THR A 622 38.95 1.30 -21.04
C THR A 622 38.71 0.77 -19.62
N ALA A 623 37.55 0.16 -19.35
CA ALA A 623 37.23 -0.33 -18.01
C ALA A 623 38.00 -1.62 -17.61
N ASP A 624 38.59 -2.33 -18.58
CA ASP A 624 39.34 -3.58 -18.38
C ASP A 624 40.86 -3.36 -18.30
N THR A 625 41.43 -2.50 -19.16
CA THR A 625 42.88 -2.25 -19.23
C THR A 625 43.32 -0.90 -18.65
N HIS A 626 42.40 0.02 -18.35
CA HIS A 626 42.66 1.42 -17.97
C HIS A 626 43.56 2.17 -18.99
N GLU A 627 43.45 1.83 -20.27
CA GLU A 627 44.16 2.48 -21.37
C GLU A 627 43.35 3.68 -21.89
N GLU A 628 44.03 4.82 -22.12
CA GLU A 628 43.39 6.03 -22.63
C GLU A 628 42.79 5.79 -24.04
N THR A 629 41.54 6.21 -24.25
CA THR A 629 40.73 5.81 -25.39
C THR A 629 39.69 6.88 -25.76
N THR A 630 38.93 6.67 -26.84
CA THR A 630 37.86 7.58 -27.29
C THR A 630 36.52 6.85 -27.41
N LEU A 631 35.41 7.59 -27.25
CA LEU A 631 34.05 7.04 -27.42
C LEU A 631 33.87 6.35 -28.79
N ASP A 632 34.37 6.97 -29.87
CA ASP A 632 34.31 6.41 -31.22
C ASP A 632 35.00 5.04 -31.34
N SER A 633 36.09 4.83 -30.60
CA SER A 633 36.83 3.55 -30.61
C SER A 633 36.21 2.47 -29.71
N LEU A 634 35.36 2.87 -28.76
CA LEU A 634 34.58 1.97 -27.90
C LEU A 634 33.25 1.56 -28.53
N LYS A 635 32.83 2.27 -29.59
CA LYS A 635 31.55 2.12 -30.28
C LYS A 635 31.37 0.73 -30.91
N LEU A 636 30.18 0.17 -30.75
CA LEU A 636 29.74 -1.08 -31.35
C LEU A 636 28.67 -0.76 -32.41
N LEU A 637 28.88 -1.18 -33.66
CA LEU A 637 27.91 -1.02 -34.74
C LEU A 637 26.60 -1.75 -34.42
N SER A 638 25.47 -1.23 -34.92
CA SER A 638 24.18 -1.91 -34.80
C SER A 638 24.20 -3.27 -35.49
N GLN A 639 23.42 -4.23 -34.99
CA GLN A 639 23.48 -5.63 -35.46
C GLN A 639 23.08 -5.79 -36.93
N LYS A 640 22.15 -4.95 -37.43
CA LYS A 640 21.77 -4.92 -38.85
C LYS A 640 22.90 -4.42 -39.78
N GLU A 641 23.88 -3.70 -39.23
CA GLU A 641 25.01 -3.11 -39.97
C GLU A 641 26.30 -3.94 -39.82
N ASP A 642 26.53 -4.61 -38.68
CA ASP A 642 27.67 -5.51 -38.48
C ASP A 642 27.44 -6.92 -39.07
N ALA A 643 27.48 -6.99 -40.40
CA ALA A 643 27.41 -8.25 -41.13
C ALA A 643 28.55 -9.24 -40.80
N THR A 644 29.62 -8.83 -40.10
CA THR A 644 30.76 -9.72 -39.78
C THR A 644 30.48 -10.70 -38.66
N LYS A 645 29.45 -10.42 -37.83
CA LYS A 645 29.08 -11.22 -36.65
C LYS A 645 28.03 -12.28 -36.93
N GLY A 646 27.39 -12.26 -38.10
CA GLY A 646 26.37 -13.24 -38.47
C GLY A 646 25.14 -13.24 -37.55
N TYR A 647 24.71 -12.06 -37.08
CA TYR A 647 23.48 -11.92 -36.28
C TYR A 647 22.25 -12.45 -37.04
N GLY A 648 21.30 -13.01 -36.28
CA GLY A 648 20.06 -13.59 -36.78
C GLY A 648 20.20 -14.96 -37.44
N THR A 649 21.39 -15.56 -37.52
CA THR A 649 21.61 -16.83 -38.23
C THR A 649 21.35 -18.10 -37.41
N SER A 650 21.19 -17.99 -36.08
CA SER A 650 20.86 -19.12 -35.20
C SER A 650 20.12 -18.66 -33.92
N GLU A 651 19.55 -19.59 -33.14
CA GLU A 651 18.88 -19.27 -31.87
C GLU A 651 19.83 -18.78 -30.77
N GLU A 652 21.12 -19.11 -30.88
CA GLU A 652 22.20 -18.67 -29.99
C GLU A 652 22.74 -17.28 -30.35
N ASN A 653 22.56 -16.83 -31.60
CA ASN A 653 22.99 -15.51 -32.08
C ASN A 653 21.85 -14.80 -32.85
N PRO A 654 20.69 -14.53 -32.22
CA PRO A 654 19.56 -13.85 -32.86
C PRO A 654 19.83 -12.36 -33.03
N TYR A 655 19.00 -11.68 -33.84
CA TYR A 655 18.86 -10.23 -33.75
C TYR A 655 18.15 -9.85 -32.45
N LEU A 656 18.65 -8.87 -31.70
CA LEU A 656 18.06 -8.42 -30.44
C LEU A 656 17.18 -7.18 -30.63
N ILE A 657 15.95 -7.23 -30.12
CA ILE A 657 15.08 -6.07 -29.98
C ILE A 657 15.12 -5.62 -28.51
N ALA A 658 15.80 -4.52 -28.22
CA ALA A 658 16.09 -4.05 -26.87
C ALA A 658 15.39 -2.72 -26.52
N ASN A 659 14.81 -2.03 -27.49
CA ASN A 659 14.16 -0.73 -27.31
C ASN A 659 13.19 -0.40 -28.47
N GLU A 660 12.46 0.70 -28.36
CA GLU A 660 11.51 1.16 -29.38
C GLU A 660 12.17 1.45 -30.75
N THR A 661 13.40 1.97 -30.77
CA THR A 661 14.15 2.22 -32.02
C THR A 661 14.43 0.92 -32.78
N ASP A 662 14.82 -0.14 -32.06
CA ASP A 662 14.98 -1.48 -32.65
C ASP A 662 13.66 -2.02 -33.20
N TYR A 663 12.59 -1.92 -32.42
CA TYR A 663 11.27 -2.41 -32.81
C TYR A 663 10.76 -1.72 -34.07
N LEU A 664 10.82 -0.38 -34.13
CA LEU A 664 10.39 0.41 -35.28
C LEU A 664 11.24 0.13 -36.52
N ALA A 665 12.57 0.04 -36.37
CA ALA A 665 13.45 -0.30 -37.49
C ALA A 665 13.21 -1.74 -38.00
N PHE A 666 12.94 -2.70 -37.11
CA PHE A 666 12.61 -4.08 -37.48
C PHE A 666 11.25 -4.16 -38.20
N LYS A 667 10.23 -3.51 -37.63
CA LYS A 667 8.89 -3.35 -38.24
C LYS A 667 9.00 -2.76 -39.65
N ASP A 668 9.77 -1.69 -39.82
CA ASP A 668 9.94 -1.03 -41.12
C ASP A 668 10.75 -1.88 -42.10
N ALA A 669 11.71 -2.71 -41.64
CA ALA A 669 12.37 -3.69 -42.50
C ALA A 669 11.38 -4.71 -43.07
N VAL A 670 10.46 -5.23 -42.24
CA VAL A 670 9.39 -6.15 -42.67
C VAL A 670 8.40 -5.46 -43.62
N ASP A 671 7.89 -4.28 -43.25
CA ASP A 671 6.92 -3.52 -44.07
C ASP A 671 7.53 -3.00 -45.38
N ASN A 672 8.86 -2.96 -45.51
CA ASN A 672 9.56 -2.70 -46.78
C ASN A 672 9.89 -3.98 -47.59
N GLY A 673 9.59 -5.17 -47.06
CA GLY A 673 9.65 -6.44 -47.79
C GLY A 673 10.76 -7.41 -47.35
N THR A 674 11.51 -7.11 -46.29
CA THR A 674 12.48 -8.06 -45.71
C THR A 674 11.71 -9.16 -44.98
N SER A 675 11.69 -10.38 -45.53
CA SER A 675 10.88 -11.48 -44.97
C SER A 675 11.40 -12.05 -43.65
N PHE A 676 12.70 -11.92 -43.38
CA PHE A 676 13.42 -12.63 -42.30
C PHE A 676 13.29 -14.17 -42.37
N GLU A 677 12.99 -14.73 -43.55
CA GLU A 677 12.85 -16.19 -43.72
C GLU A 677 14.14 -16.93 -43.32
N GLY A 678 14.02 -17.87 -42.37
CA GLY A 678 15.14 -18.59 -41.78
C GLY A 678 15.98 -17.81 -40.75
N MET A 679 15.62 -16.57 -40.43
CA MET A 679 16.33 -15.73 -39.45
C MET A 679 15.67 -15.80 -38.07
N PHE A 680 16.47 -15.54 -37.03
CA PHE A 680 16.07 -15.55 -35.63
C PHE A 680 16.13 -14.14 -35.03
N VAL A 681 15.07 -13.76 -34.33
CA VAL A 681 14.91 -12.46 -33.65
C VAL A 681 14.45 -12.75 -32.23
N ARG A 682 15.05 -12.10 -31.23
CA ARG A 682 14.69 -12.25 -29.81
C ARG A 682 14.53 -10.87 -29.15
N MET A 683 13.52 -10.70 -28.31
CA MET A 683 13.43 -9.52 -27.42
C MET A 683 14.37 -9.68 -26.23
N SER A 684 15.04 -8.61 -25.81
CA SER A 684 15.85 -8.62 -24.59
C SER A 684 15.32 -7.69 -23.49
N GLU A 685 14.29 -6.90 -23.79
CA GLU A 685 13.63 -5.95 -22.90
C GLU A 685 12.15 -5.81 -23.28
N ASP A 686 11.33 -5.28 -22.37
CA ASP A 686 9.95 -4.88 -22.66
C ASP A 686 9.91 -3.64 -23.58
N ILE A 687 8.94 -3.60 -24.51
CA ILE A 687 8.85 -2.59 -25.57
C ILE A 687 7.57 -1.77 -25.43
N GLY A 688 7.73 -0.45 -25.27
CA GLY A 688 6.65 0.51 -25.07
C GLY A 688 6.11 0.53 -23.64
N SER A 689 5.36 1.58 -23.30
CA SER A 689 4.68 1.74 -22.01
C SER A 689 3.26 2.28 -22.21
N LYS A 690 2.53 2.53 -21.11
CA LYS A 690 1.21 3.17 -21.16
C LYS A 690 1.31 4.63 -21.63
N GLU A 691 2.41 5.30 -21.32
CA GLU A 691 2.73 6.68 -21.67
C GLU A 691 3.29 6.77 -23.10
N HIS A 692 4.08 5.78 -23.51
CA HIS A 692 4.70 5.68 -24.85
C HIS A 692 4.35 4.32 -25.50
N PRO A 693 3.11 4.11 -25.95
CA PRO A 693 2.66 2.83 -26.49
C PRO A 693 3.03 2.66 -27.97
N ILE A 694 3.26 1.42 -28.39
CA ILE A 694 3.45 1.07 -29.80
C ILE A 694 2.12 1.23 -30.55
N THR A 695 2.11 2.06 -31.59
CA THR A 695 0.90 2.44 -32.35
C THR A 695 0.74 1.72 -33.69
N SER A 696 1.64 0.79 -34.06
CA SER A 696 1.61 0.11 -35.36
C SER A 696 2.11 -1.34 -35.35
N SER A 697 1.58 -2.14 -36.28
CA SER A 697 1.85 -3.57 -36.44
C SER A 697 3.03 -3.87 -37.37
N ILE A 698 3.77 -4.95 -37.08
CA ILE A 698 4.82 -5.52 -37.94
C ILE A 698 4.19 -6.34 -39.07
N GLY A 699 4.58 -6.10 -40.33
CA GLY A 699 4.09 -6.88 -41.47
C GLY A 699 2.61 -6.62 -41.74
N SER A 700 2.24 -5.35 -41.89
CA SER A 700 0.84 -4.92 -42.08
C SER A 700 0.26 -5.20 -43.48
N MET A 701 1.03 -5.86 -44.35
CA MET A 701 0.71 -6.08 -45.77
C MET A 701 0.84 -7.56 -46.16
N LYS A 702 -0.14 -8.07 -46.92
CA LYS A 702 -0.22 -9.50 -47.31
C LYS A 702 0.96 -9.96 -48.19
N ASP A 703 1.48 -9.08 -49.03
CA ASP A 703 2.61 -9.32 -49.93
C ASP A 703 3.98 -9.17 -49.24
N LYS A 704 4.00 -8.69 -48.00
CA LYS A 704 5.20 -8.49 -47.17
C LYS A 704 5.05 -9.14 -45.78
N PRO A 705 4.82 -10.46 -45.71
CA PRO A 705 4.66 -11.15 -44.44
C PRO A 705 5.99 -11.31 -43.71
N PHE A 706 5.94 -11.37 -42.38
CA PHE A 706 7.04 -11.90 -41.60
C PHE A 706 7.14 -13.42 -41.77
N LYS A 707 8.36 -13.95 -41.91
CA LYS A 707 8.66 -15.38 -42.15
C LYS A 707 9.75 -15.95 -41.26
N GLY A 708 10.30 -15.16 -40.34
CA GLY A 708 11.34 -15.58 -39.42
C GLY A 708 10.83 -16.27 -38.17
N THR A 709 11.75 -16.52 -37.23
CA THR A 709 11.45 -16.89 -35.85
C THR A 709 11.56 -15.64 -34.98
N PHE A 710 10.47 -15.28 -34.29
CA PHE A 710 10.45 -14.22 -33.30
C PHE A 710 10.20 -14.81 -31.91
N ASP A 711 11.13 -14.58 -31.00
CA ASP A 711 11.15 -15.09 -29.63
C ASP A 711 11.00 -13.91 -28.65
N GLY A 712 9.85 -13.80 -28.00
CA GLY A 712 9.63 -12.74 -27.01
C GLY A 712 10.43 -12.94 -25.73
N ASP A 713 10.99 -14.13 -25.47
CA ASP A 713 11.72 -14.49 -24.23
C ASP A 713 10.98 -14.15 -22.91
N GLY A 714 9.65 -14.06 -22.96
CA GLY A 714 8.78 -13.64 -21.85
C GLY A 714 8.45 -12.15 -21.80
N HIS A 715 9.09 -11.32 -22.63
CA HIS A 715 8.91 -9.87 -22.67
C HIS A 715 7.58 -9.42 -23.27
N CYS A 716 7.22 -8.20 -22.90
CA CYS A 716 5.97 -7.54 -23.26
C CYS A 716 6.15 -6.50 -24.39
N VAL A 717 5.20 -6.45 -25.31
CA VAL A 717 4.94 -5.28 -26.17
C VAL A 717 3.67 -4.58 -25.68
N TYR A 718 3.78 -3.31 -25.29
CA TYR A 718 2.64 -2.48 -24.92
C TYR A 718 2.13 -1.69 -26.13
N LEU A 719 0.93 -2.02 -26.62
CA LEU A 719 0.34 -1.42 -27.82
C LEU A 719 -0.85 -0.50 -27.53
N SER A 720 -1.06 0.50 -28.38
CA SER A 720 -2.26 1.35 -28.42
C SER A 720 -2.59 1.66 -29.88
N ILE A 721 -3.13 0.67 -30.57
CA ILE A 721 -3.46 0.76 -32.00
C ILE A 721 -4.93 1.20 -32.12
N ASP A 722 -5.23 2.33 -32.76
CA ASP A 722 -6.57 2.65 -33.26
C ASP A 722 -6.48 2.89 -34.78
N SER A 723 -6.85 1.86 -35.56
CA SER A 723 -6.50 1.76 -36.97
C SER A 723 -7.69 1.37 -37.85
N THR A 724 -7.69 1.86 -39.08
CA THR A 724 -8.67 1.51 -40.11
C THR A 724 -8.17 0.46 -41.11
N SER A 725 -6.93 0.01 -40.93
CA SER A 725 -6.29 -1.01 -41.78
C SER A 725 -6.75 -2.42 -41.41
N ALA A 726 -6.75 -3.31 -42.40
CA ALA A 726 -6.82 -4.74 -42.14
C ALA A 726 -5.51 -5.24 -41.50
N TYR A 727 -5.58 -6.37 -40.78
CA TYR A 727 -4.44 -7.06 -40.18
C TYR A 727 -3.77 -6.29 -39.02
N GLN A 728 -4.42 -6.22 -37.86
CA GLN A 728 -3.91 -5.46 -36.71
C GLN A 728 -3.64 -6.36 -35.48
N GLY A 729 -2.48 -6.14 -34.86
CA GLY A 729 -1.88 -6.94 -33.77
C GLY A 729 -0.44 -6.47 -33.53
N ILE A 730 0.38 -7.19 -32.75
CA ILE A 730 1.85 -7.00 -32.81
C ILE A 730 2.33 -7.34 -34.23
N PHE A 731 1.91 -8.49 -34.77
CA PHE A 731 2.11 -8.85 -36.18
C PHE A 731 0.80 -8.76 -36.97
N GLY A 732 0.81 -8.09 -38.12
CA GLY A 732 -0.28 -8.09 -39.08
C GLY A 732 -0.37 -9.42 -39.83
N TYR A 733 0.70 -9.82 -40.50
CA TYR A 733 0.71 -11.02 -41.35
C TYR A 733 2.00 -11.83 -41.18
N VAL A 734 1.84 -13.11 -40.85
CA VAL A 734 2.93 -14.09 -40.74
C VAL A 734 2.68 -15.26 -41.71
N ASP A 735 3.71 -15.67 -42.45
CA ASP A 735 3.64 -16.75 -43.46
C ASP A 735 4.84 -17.70 -43.36
N GLY A 736 4.65 -18.88 -42.78
CA GLY A 736 5.72 -19.86 -42.51
C GLY A 736 6.62 -19.54 -41.31
N GLY A 737 6.41 -18.41 -40.64
CA GLY A 737 7.19 -18.00 -39.48
C GLY A 737 6.81 -18.70 -38.16
N VAL A 738 7.57 -18.38 -37.11
CA VAL A 738 7.37 -18.87 -35.73
C VAL A 738 7.31 -17.66 -34.80
N ILE A 739 6.30 -17.58 -33.93
CA ILE A 739 6.19 -16.57 -32.87
C ILE A 739 6.11 -17.32 -31.53
N LYS A 740 7.03 -17.08 -30.61
CA LYS A 740 7.05 -17.76 -29.29
C LYS A 740 7.29 -16.80 -28.13
N ASN A 741 6.87 -17.19 -26.93
CA ASN A 741 7.20 -16.53 -25.65
C ASN A 741 6.87 -15.02 -25.57
N LEU A 742 5.80 -14.56 -26.24
CA LEU A 742 5.52 -13.13 -26.41
C LEU A 742 4.29 -12.67 -25.63
N VAL A 743 4.40 -11.57 -24.90
CA VAL A 743 3.29 -10.96 -24.14
C VAL A 743 2.79 -9.68 -24.81
N ALA A 744 1.47 -9.53 -24.94
CA ALA A 744 0.81 -8.30 -25.40
C ALA A 744 0.07 -7.59 -24.25
N LYS A 745 0.24 -6.27 -24.11
CA LYS A 745 -0.51 -5.40 -23.17
C LYS A 745 -1.03 -4.16 -23.90
N GLY A 746 -1.98 -3.45 -23.28
CA GLY A 746 -2.54 -2.20 -23.81
C GLY A 746 -3.88 -2.39 -24.52
N SER A 747 -4.06 -1.83 -25.72
CA SER A 747 -5.33 -1.89 -26.46
C SER A 747 -5.18 -1.92 -27.98
N LEU A 748 -6.11 -2.63 -28.62
CA LEU A 748 -6.22 -2.82 -30.07
C LEU A 748 -7.63 -2.47 -30.52
N ARG A 749 -7.81 -1.34 -31.21
CA ARG A 749 -9.06 -0.92 -31.82
C ARG A 749 -8.96 -0.95 -33.34
N THR A 750 -9.91 -1.60 -34.00
CA THR A 750 -9.97 -1.65 -35.48
C THR A 750 -11.32 -1.15 -35.99
N LYS A 751 -11.34 -0.31 -37.03
CA LYS A 751 -12.58 0.24 -37.62
C LYS A 751 -12.53 0.25 -39.15
N THR A 752 -13.37 -0.53 -39.86
CA THR A 752 -13.26 -0.58 -41.33
C THR A 752 -14.60 -0.68 -42.03
N ALA A 753 -14.98 0.41 -42.72
CA ALA A 753 -16.22 0.51 -43.49
C ALA A 753 -16.29 -0.36 -44.77
N SER A 754 -15.36 -1.32 -44.97
CA SER A 754 -15.17 -2.04 -46.24
C SER A 754 -15.60 -3.51 -46.19
N ASN A 755 -15.69 -4.13 -47.38
CA ASN A 755 -15.94 -5.57 -47.53
C ASN A 755 -14.72 -6.46 -47.25
N ILE A 756 -13.60 -5.89 -46.79
CA ILE A 756 -12.42 -6.64 -46.37
C ILE A 756 -12.69 -7.17 -44.95
N ALA A 757 -12.36 -8.44 -44.70
CA ALA A 757 -12.49 -9.00 -43.36
C ALA A 757 -11.49 -8.31 -42.41
N ASN A 758 -12.01 -7.70 -41.34
CA ASN A 758 -11.20 -7.13 -40.28
C ASN A 758 -10.58 -8.25 -39.47
N ARG A 759 -9.27 -8.39 -39.56
CA ARG A 759 -8.54 -9.39 -38.79
C ARG A 759 -7.81 -8.71 -37.66
N ALA A 760 -8.15 -9.11 -36.44
CA ALA A 760 -7.60 -8.57 -35.22
C ALA A 760 -7.19 -9.73 -34.31
N GLY A 761 -5.95 -9.69 -33.83
CA GLY A 761 -5.45 -10.60 -32.82
C GLY A 761 -4.22 -9.99 -32.19
N ALA A 762 -4.14 -9.95 -30.86
CA ALA A 762 -3.11 -9.16 -30.18
C ALA A 762 -1.69 -9.60 -30.55
N ILE A 763 -1.48 -10.89 -30.82
CA ILE A 763 -0.18 -11.42 -31.25
C ILE A 763 -0.07 -11.43 -32.78
N VAL A 764 -1.01 -12.07 -33.49
CA VAL A 764 -1.00 -12.19 -34.96
C VAL A 764 -2.38 -11.96 -35.57
N ALA A 765 -2.55 -11.01 -36.48
CA ALA A 765 -3.84 -10.85 -37.15
C ALA A 765 -4.11 -11.91 -38.24
N TYR A 766 -3.10 -12.30 -39.02
CA TYR A 766 -3.17 -13.36 -40.03
C TYR A 766 -1.99 -14.34 -39.92
N ALA A 767 -2.29 -15.62 -39.70
CA ALA A 767 -1.30 -16.69 -39.51
C ALA A 767 -1.41 -17.76 -40.61
N SER A 768 -0.53 -17.74 -41.61
CA SER A 768 -0.40 -18.77 -42.65
C SER A 768 0.76 -19.71 -42.32
N ALA A 769 0.49 -21.01 -42.18
CA ALA A 769 1.51 -22.04 -41.89
C ALA A 769 2.45 -21.67 -40.71
N THR A 770 1.91 -20.94 -39.73
CA THR A 770 2.64 -20.29 -38.64
C THR A 770 2.58 -21.14 -37.39
N ALA A 771 3.69 -21.25 -36.64
CA ALA A 771 3.67 -21.79 -35.28
C ALA A 771 3.63 -20.63 -34.28
N ILE A 772 2.66 -20.65 -33.35
CA ILE A 772 2.48 -19.66 -32.30
C ILE A 772 2.44 -20.41 -30.97
N SER A 773 3.36 -20.12 -30.04
CA SER A 773 3.49 -20.91 -28.80
C SER A 773 3.89 -20.11 -27.56
N SER A 774 3.31 -20.42 -26.40
CA SER A 774 3.68 -19.77 -25.13
C SER A 774 3.47 -18.24 -25.13
N CYS A 775 2.53 -17.75 -25.92
CA CYS A 775 2.20 -16.33 -26.02
C CYS A 775 1.01 -15.98 -25.11
N LYS A 776 1.01 -14.75 -24.57
CA LYS A 776 -0.03 -14.26 -23.65
C LYS A 776 -0.62 -12.94 -24.12
N ASN A 777 -1.95 -12.80 -24.09
CA ASN A 777 -2.61 -11.52 -24.34
C ASN A 777 -3.28 -10.96 -23.09
N TYR A 778 -2.89 -9.76 -22.68
CA TYR A 778 -3.60 -8.94 -21.69
C TYR A 778 -4.20 -7.66 -22.30
N ALA A 779 -3.97 -7.39 -23.59
CA ALA A 779 -4.50 -6.23 -24.29
C ALA A 779 -5.99 -6.38 -24.60
N SER A 780 -6.78 -5.32 -24.43
CA SER A 780 -8.19 -5.31 -24.83
C SER A 780 -8.32 -5.15 -26.35
N ILE A 781 -9.24 -5.90 -26.95
CA ILE A 781 -9.51 -5.86 -28.40
C ILE A 781 -10.91 -5.33 -28.64
N ALA A 782 -11.02 -4.25 -29.41
CA ALA A 782 -12.28 -3.65 -29.83
C ALA A 782 -12.37 -3.61 -31.36
N VAL A 783 -13.41 -4.21 -31.94
CA VAL A 783 -13.66 -4.15 -33.39
C VAL A 783 -14.95 -3.40 -33.64
N VAL A 784 -14.91 -2.35 -34.46
CA VAL A 784 -16.04 -1.46 -34.75
C VAL A 784 -16.41 -1.55 -36.23
N ASP A 785 -17.69 -1.78 -36.53
CA ASP A 785 -18.34 -1.63 -37.84
C ASP A 785 -17.65 -2.34 -39.03
N GLY A 786 -17.18 -3.59 -38.84
CA GLY A 786 -16.51 -4.37 -39.90
C GLY A 786 -16.79 -5.87 -39.88
N LEU A 787 -16.46 -6.57 -40.97
CA LEU A 787 -16.54 -8.04 -41.08
C LEU A 787 -15.42 -8.73 -40.27
N GLY A 788 -15.53 -8.80 -38.95
CA GLY A 788 -14.47 -9.30 -38.08
C GLY A 788 -14.20 -10.82 -38.12
N ASP A 789 -12.94 -11.20 -38.36
CA ASP A 789 -12.28 -12.43 -37.87
C ASP A 789 -11.43 -12.01 -36.63
N VAL A 790 -11.92 -12.19 -35.40
CA VAL A 790 -11.34 -11.59 -34.18
C VAL A 790 -10.91 -12.66 -33.19
N GLY A 791 -9.62 -12.72 -32.84
CA GLY A 791 -9.09 -13.62 -31.82
C GLY A 791 -8.42 -12.86 -30.68
N GLY A 792 -8.39 -13.38 -29.45
CA GLY A 792 -7.57 -12.79 -28.39
C GLY A 792 -6.07 -12.82 -28.74
N LEU A 793 -5.60 -13.90 -29.35
CA LEU A 793 -4.25 -13.97 -29.91
C LEU A 793 -4.21 -13.87 -31.43
N VAL A 794 -5.11 -14.59 -32.12
CA VAL A 794 -5.00 -14.80 -33.58
C VAL A 794 -6.30 -14.49 -34.33
N GLY A 795 -6.29 -13.50 -35.22
CA GLY A 795 -7.50 -13.14 -36.00
C GLY A 795 -7.96 -14.27 -36.94
N TYR A 796 -7.10 -14.67 -37.88
CA TYR A 796 -7.37 -15.76 -38.82
C TYR A 796 -6.15 -16.67 -39.02
N ALA A 797 -6.35 -18.00 -38.96
CA ALA A 797 -5.28 -18.98 -39.05
C ALA A 797 -5.54 -20.07 -40.10
N ILE A 798 -4.58 -20.33 -40.99
CA ILE A 798 -4.74 -21.28 -42.12
C ILE A 798 -3.49 -22.15 -42.37
N SER A 799 -3.58 -23.06 -43.33
CA SER A 799 -2.41 -23.76 -43.91
C SER A 799 -1.62 -24.61 -42.90
N LYS A 800 -2.31 -25.25 -41.93
CA LYS A 800 -1.74 -26.05 -40.83
C LYS A 800 -1.00 -25.23 -39.76
N SER A 801 -1.34 -23.94 -39.60
CA SER A 801 -0.90 -23.15 -38.44
C SER A 801 -1.20 -23.85 -37.11
N GLN A 802 -0.38 -23.56 -36.11
CA GLN A 802 -0.45 -24.14 -34.77
C GLN A 802 -0.52 -23.03 -33.73
N VAL A 803 -1.38 -23.17 -32.72
CA VAL A 803 -1.46 -22.29 -31.55
C VAL A 803 -1.38 -23.19 -30.31
N LEU A 804 -0.29 -23.09 -29.55
CA LEU A 804 0.08 -24.07 -28.53
C LEU A 804 0.41 -23.36 -27.21
N ASP A 805 -0.09 -23.87 -26.08
CA ASP A 805 0.33 -23.41 -24.74
C ASP A 805 0.12 -21.89 -24.54
N CYS A 806 -0.93 -21.34 -25.15
CA CYS A 806 -1.18 -19.89 -25.25
C CYS A 806 -2.36 -19.43 -24.37
N GLU A 807 -2.27 -18.21 -23.84
CA GLU A 807 -3.21 -17.68 -22.84
C GLU A 807 -3.82 -16.34 -23.28
N ASN A 808 -5.14 -16.20 -23.17
CA ASN A 808 -5.81 -14.90 -23.32
C ASN A 808 -6.41 -14.44 -21.98
N TYR A 809 -6.20 -13.17 -21.65
CA TYR A 809 -6.72 -12.46 -20.48
C TYR A 809 -7.41 -11.15 -20.86
N GLY A 810 -7.04 -10.55 -21.99
CA GLY A 810 -7.66 -9.36 -22.53
C GLY A 810 -9.12 -9.59 -22.96
N SER A 811 -9.96 -8.59 -22.73
CA SER A 811 -11.36 -8.58 -23.18
C SER A 811 -11.47 -8.39 -24.69
N ILE A 812 -12.54 -8.93 -25.29
CA ILE A 812 -12.84 -8.81 -26.71
C ILE A 812 -14.26 -8.25 -26.87
N ALA A 813 -14.36 -7.01 -27.31
CA ALA A 813 -15.62 -6.31 -27.58
C ALA A 813 -15.82 -6.11 -29.09
N CYS A 814 -17.02 -6.38 -29.58
CA CYS A 814 -17.36 -6.29 -31.00
C CYS A 814 -18.53 -5.32 -31.21
N GLU A 815 -18.24 -4.06 -31.51
CA GLU A 815 -19.23 -3.03 -31.78
C GLU A 815 -19.70 -3.12 -33.26
N GLY A 816 -21.00 -3.29 -33.50
CA GLY A 816 -21.62 -3.09 -34.82
C GLY A 816 -22.00 -4.34 -35.62
N GLU A 817 -22.81 -4.11 -36.67
CA GLU A 817 -23.67 -5.16 -37.25
C GLU A 817 -23.00 -6.15 -38.24
N LYS A 818 -21.71 -6.45 -38.09
CA LYS A 818 -20.96 -7.18 -39.15
C LYS A 818 -19.96 -8.24 -38.66
N THR A 819 -19.61 -8.29 -37.38
CA THR A 819 -18.57 -9.20 -36.89
C THR A 819 -18.95 -10.67 -37.05
N LYS A 820 -18.10 -11.47 -37.71
CA LYS A 820 -18.51 -12.81 -38.15
C LYS A 820 -18.06 -13.93 -37.23
N TYR A 821 -16.79 -13.93 -36.85
CA TYR A 821 -16.18 -14.99 -36.05
C TYR A 821 -15.31 -14.39 -34.95
N VAL A 822 -15.67 -14.66 -33.69
CA VAL A 822 -14.98 -14.16 -32.51
C VAL A 822 -14.53 -15.33 -31.65
N GLY A 823 -13.23 -15.40 -31.37
CA GLY A 823 -12.61 -16.45 -30.59
C GLY A 823 -11.81 -15.86 -29.44
N GLY A 824 -11.86 -16.48 -28.26
CA GLY A 824 -10.98 -16.08 -27.17
C GLY A 824 -9.49 -16.32 -27.47
N ILE A 825 -9.16 -17.35 -28.25
CA ILE A 825 -7.79 -17.60 -28.73
C ILE A 825 -7.67 -17.27 -30.22
N VAL A 826 -8.51 -17.88 -31.07
CA VAL A 826 -8.46 -17.75 -32.54
C VAL A 826 -9.82 -17.35 -33.10
N GLY A 827 -9.91 -16.26 -33.86
CA GLY A 827 -11.19 -15.82 -34.44
C GLY A 827 -11.76 -16.82 -35.44
N ASN A 828 -11.04 -17.07 -36.53
CA ASN A 828 -11.48 -17.95 -37.60
C ASN A 828 -10.31 -18.87 -38.04
N ALA A 829 -10.59 -20.07 -38.52
CA ALA A 829 -9.56 -21.02 -38.91
C ALA A 829 -9.92 -21.96 -40.07
N SER A 830 -8.92 -22.34 -40.86
CA SER A 830 -9.03 -23.40 -41.87
C SER A 830 -7.77 -24.27 -41.93
N THR A 831 -7.86 -25.50 -41.41
CA THR A 831 -6.69 -26.39 -41.21
C THR A 831 -5.75 -25.85 -40.12
N ILE A 832 -6.07 -26.15 -38.85
CA ILE A 832 -5.32 -25.66 -37.68
C ILE A 832 -5.16 -26.74 -36.58
N THR A 833 -4.14 -26.60 -35.75
CA THR A 833 -4.06 -27.24 -34.42
C THR A 833 -4.08 -26.17 -33.32
N ILE A 834 -4.94 -26.31 -32.33
CA ILE A 834 -4.97 -25.52 -31.09
C ILE A 834 -4.79 -26.51 -29.93
N ARG A 835 -3.81 -26.30 -29.04
CA ARG A 835 -3.59 -27.21 -27.90
C ARG A 835 -3.13 -26.49 -26.65
N ASN A 836 -3.58 -26.94 -25.48
CA ASN A 836 -3.18 -26.41 -24.17
C ASN A 836 -3.46 -24.90 -24.02
N CYS A 837 -4.42 -24.35 -24.77
CA CYS A 837 -4.73 -22.92 -24.74
C CYS A 837 -5.83 -22.60 -23.72
N VAL A 838 -5.68 -21.46 -23.05
CA VAL A 838 -6.54 -21.03 -21.94
C VAL A 838 -7.11 -19.64 -22.23
N ASN A 839 -8.43 -19.53 -22.35
CA ASN A 839 -9.11 -18.25 -22.53
C ASN A 839 -9.78 -17.80 -21.22
N GLY A 840 -9.15 -16.86 -20.53
CA GLY A 840 -9.44 -16.49 -19.14
C GLY A 840 -8.91 -17.54 -18.17
N TYR A 841 -8.66 -17.13 -16.92
CA TYR A 841 -8.01 -17.83 -15.78
C TYR A 841 -6.62 -17.30 -15.45
N LEU A 842 -6.58 -16.22 -14.66
CA LEU A 842 -5.34 -15.73 -14.06
C LEU A 842 -5.35 -16.04 -12.56
N SER A 843 -4.61 -17.06 -12.17
CA SER A 843 -4.40 -17.38 -10.75
C SER A 843 -3.37 -16.42 -10.15
N LEU A 844 -3.88 -15.34 -9.54
CA LEU A 844 -3.36 -14.80 -8.28
C LEU A 844 -1.91 -14.23 -8.28
N SER A 845 -1.61 -13.27 -9.16
CA SER A 845 -0.44 -12.38 -9.00
C SER A 845 -0.47 -11.05 -9.76
N GLU A 846 -0.88 -11.02 -11.04
CA GLU A 846 -0.58 -9.86 -11.93
C GLU A 846 -1.71 -8.81 -12.13
N GLY A 847 -2.70 -8.76 -11.24
CA GLY A 847 -3.60 -7.59 -11.10
C GLY A 847 -4.59 -7.28 -12.23
N ASN A 848 -4.52 -7.92 -13.39
CA ASN A 848 -5.50 -7.79 -14.47
C ASN A 848 -6.73 -8.67 -14.21
N GLY A 849 -7.92 -8.06 -14.29
CA GLY A 849 -9.20 -8.77 -14.17
C GLY A 849 -9.44 -9.71 -15.36
N GLN A 850 -10.31 -10.69 -15.15
CA GLN A 850 -10.71 -11.63 -16.20
C GLN A 850 -11.47 -10.91 -17.31
N GLY A 851 -10.96 -10.95 -18.54
CA GLY A 851 -11.65 -10.44 -19.72
C GLY A 851 -12.97 -11.15 -20.01
N THR A 852 -13.80 -10.52 -20.82
CA THR A 852 -15.06 -11.06 -21.34
C THR A 852 -15.09 -10.96 -22.85
N ILE A 853 -15.92 -11.79 -23.51
CA ILE A 853 -16.22 -11.68 -24.94
C ILE A 853 -17.65 -11.16 -25.08
N ALA A 854 -17.83 -9.98 -25.67
CA ALA A 854 -19.13 -9.28 -25.71
C ALA A 854 -19.51 -8.77 -27.11
N ASP A 855 -20.82 -8.57 -27.30
CA ASP A 855 -21.47 -8.00 -28.48
C ASP A 855 -21.18 -8.72 -29.81
N VAL A 856 -20.91 -10.03 -29.73
CA VAL A 856 -20.61 -10.82 -30.93
C VAL A 856 -21.83 -10.96 -31.84
N TYR A 857 -21.66 -10.55 -33.11
CA TYR A 857 -22.77 -10.46 -34.08
C TYR A 857 -23.18 -11.79 -34.75
N GLN A 858 -22.27 -12.78 -34.91
CA GLN A 858 -22.64 -14.11 -35.48
C GLN A 858 -22.12 -15.33 -34.73
N PHE A 859 -20.81 -15.56 -34.61
CA PHE A 859 -20.30 -16.79 -34.01
C PHE A 859 -19.21 -16.50 -32.97
N ALA A 860 -19.44 -16.97 -31.74
CA ALA A 860 -18.58 -16.78 -30.58
C ALA A 860 -18.11 -18.13 -30.01
N GLY A 861 -16.81 -18.31 -29.86
CA GLY A 861 -16.22 -19.46 -29.19
C GLY A 861 -15.15 -19.02 -28.19
N GLY A 862 -15.13 -19.57 -26.98
CA GLY A 862 -14.07 -19.24 -26.02
C GLY A 862 -12.67 -19.64 -26.51
N ILE A 863 -12.55 -20.64 -27.39
CA ILE A 863 -11.27 -20.99 -28.04
C ILE A 863 -11.25 -20.55 -29.50
N LEU A 864 -12.24 -20.96 -30.30
CA LEU A 864 -12.31 -20.73 -31.75
C LEU A 864 -13.67 -20.17 -32.18
N GLY A 865 -13.72 -19.00 -32.82
CA GLY A 865 -14.98 -18.43 -33.32
C GLY A 865 -15.59 -19.23 -34.48
N GLY A 866 -14.77 -19.64 -35.46
CA GLY A 866 -15.24 -20.42 -36.62
C GLY A 866 -14.22 -21.37 -37.22
N ALA A 867 -14.59 -22.65 -37.34
CA ALA A 867 -13.87 -23.68 -38.10
C ALA A 867 -14.45 -23.81 -39.52
N GLN A 868 -13.65 -23.50 -40.55
CA GLN A 868 -13.99 -23.62 -41.98
C GLN A 868 -13.34 -24.84 -42.65
N GLY A 869 -12.22 -25.32 -42.10
CA GLY A 869 -11.46 -26.48 -42.54
C GLY A 869 -11.13 -27.37 -41.34
N GLN A 870 -10.40 -28.48 -41.54
CA GLN A 870 -10.11 -29.43 -40.46
C GLN A 870 -9.50 -28.74 -39.23
N VAL A 871 -10.02 -28.98 -38.03
CA VAL A 871 -9.44 -28.45 -36.79
C VAL A 871 -9.10 -29.59 -35.83
N THR A 872 -7.97 -29.44 -35.13
CA THR A 872 -7.67 -30.23 -33.93
C THR A 872 -7.60 -29.26 -32.77
N ILE A 873 -8.53 -29.37 -31.83
CA ILE A 873 -8.54 -28.61 -30.58
C ILE A 873 -8.42 -29.64 -29.46
N ASP A 874 -7.36 -29.56 -28.65
CA ASP A 874 -7.10 -30.53 -27.61
C ASP A 874 -6.62 -29.86 -26.31
N SER A 875 -7.15 -30.30 -25.16
CA SER A 875 -6.67 -29.87 -23.85
C SER A 875 -6.80 -28.35 -23.59
N CYS A 876 -7.76 -27.68 -24.24
CA CYS A 876 -8.03 -26.25 -24.09
C CYS A 876 -9.14 -25.93 -23.08
N GLN A 877 -9.06 -24.77 -22.43
CA GLN A 877 -10.02 -24.35 -21.40
C GLN A 877 -10.55 -22.94 -21.64
N ASN A 878 -11.86 -22.75 -21.54
CA ASN A 878 -12.48 -21.42 -21.51
C ASN A 878 -13.01 -21.12 -20.10
N HIS A 879 -12.62 -19.98 -19.56
CA HIS A 879 -13.16 -19.44 -18.32
C HIS A 879 -13.86 -18.08 -18.54
N MET A 880 -13.54 -17.33 -19.61
CA MET A 880 -14.22 -16.05 -19.88
C MET A 880 -15.71 -16.25 -20.17
N ASP A 881 -16.52 -15.33 -19.62
CA ASP A 881 -17.92 -15.20 -19.97
C ASP A 881 -18.08 -14.68 -21.41
N ILE A 882 -19.08 -15.20 -22.11
CA ILE A 882 -19.32 -14.93 -23.53
C ILE A 882 -20.78 -14.52 -23.72
N HIS A 883 -20.98 -13.31 -24.23
CA HIS A 883 -22.28 -12.72 -24.52
C HIS A 883 -22.44 -12.38 -26.01
N SER A 884 -23.60 -12.74 -26.59
CA SER A 884 -24.03 -12.30 -27.92
C SER A 884 -25.42 -11.69 -27.85
N SER A 885 -25.53 -10.47 -28.37
CA SER A 885 -26.70 -9.59 -28.21
C SER A 885 -27.72 -9.68 -29.36
N ILE A 886 -27.63 -10.66 -30.27
CA ILE A 886 -28.39 -10.67 -31.54
C ILE A 886 -29.09 -12.00 -31.89
N SER A 887 -30.34 -11.89 -32.37
CA SER A 887 -31.19 -13.00 -32.81
C SER A 887 -30.92 -13.40 -34.26
N GLY A 888 -30.87 -14.71 -34.54
CA GLY A 888 -30.64 -15.20 -35.90
C GLY A 888 -29.98 -16.58 -35.94
N SER A 889 -29.19 -16.85 -36.99
CA SER A 889 -28.53 -18.15 -37.19
C SER A 889 -27.17 -18.29 -36.48
N ALA A 890 -26.96 -17.45 -35.46
CA ALA A 890 -25.76 -17.27 -34.65
C ALA A 890 -25.52 -18.44 -33.67
N GLY A 891 -24.27 -18.61 -33.24
CA GLY A 891 -23.82 -19.68 -32.35
C GLY A 891 -22.79 -19.22 -31.33
N VAL A 892 -23.13 -19.34 -30.04
CA VAL A 892 -22.28 -19.01 -28.88
C VAL A 892 -21.83 -20.29 -28.19
N SER A 893 -20.57 -20.36 -27.75
CA SER A 893 -20.05 -21.53 -27.04
C SER A 893 -18.76 -21.32 -26.28
N GLY A 894 -18.47 -22.23 -25.36
CA GLY A 894 -17.22 -22.25 -24.61
C GLY A 894 -16.00 -22.61 -25.46
N ILE A 895 -16.12 -23.49 -26.47
CA ILE A 895 -14.96 -23.91 -27.27
C ILE A 895 -15.06 -23.45 -28.73
N VAL A 896 -16.08 -23.83 -29.52
CA VAL A 896 -16.15 -23.54 -30.97
C VAL A 896 -17.49 -22.95 -31.42
N GLY A 897 -17.52 -21.67 -31.79
CA GLY A 897 -18.76 -20.95 -32.16
C GLY A 897 -19.48 -21.58 -33.37
N LEU A 898 -18.75 -21.80 -34.47
CA LEU A 898 -19.23 -22.51 -35.65
C LEU A 898 -18.26 -23.63 -36.06
N VAL A 899 -18.79 -24.83 -36.31
CA VAL A 899 -18.12 -25.86 -37.11
C VAL A 899 -18.84 -25.98 -38.46
N ASN A 900 -18.16 -25.58 -39.55
CA ASN A 900 -18.73 -25.52 -40.90
C ASN A 900 -18.29 -26.72 -41.77
N THR A 901 -19.03 -27.01 -42.85
CA THR A 901 -18.98 -28.22 -43.69
C THR A 901 -17.62 -28.57 -44.32
N GLY A 902 -16.63 -27.67 -44.31
CA GLY A 902 -15.26 -27.98 -44.74
C GLY A 902 -14.41 -28.66 -43.66
N SER A 903 -14.88 -28.70 -42.41
CA SER A 903 -14.12 -29.15 -41.23
C SER A 903 -14.15 -30.67 -41.03
N LYS A 904 -14.18 -31.44 -42.12
CA LYS A 904 -14.23 -32.91 -42.08
C LYS A 904 -13.03 -33.49 -41.32
N ASN A 905 -13.26 -34.53 -40.52
CA ASN A 905 -12.25 -35.19 -39.68
C ASN A 905 -11.63 -34.27 -38.61
N SER A 906 -12.40 -33.32 -38.08
CA SER A 906 -11.96 -32.50 -36.94
C SER A 906 -12.07 -33.25 -35.62
N LEU A 907 -11.20 -32.90 -34.68
CA LEU A 907 -11.16 -33.39 -33.31
C LEU A 907 -11.30 -32.21 -32.34
N ILE A 908 -12.21 -32.33 -31.38
CA ILE A 908 -12.31 -31.47 -30.19
C ILE A 908 -12.21 -32.43 -29.00
N ALA A 909 -11.15 -32.35 -28.22
CA ALA A 909 -10.88 -33.33 -27.16
C ALA A 909 -10.33 -32.72 -25.87
N ASN A 910 -10.66 -33.32 -24.73
CA ASN A 910 -10.11 -32.91 -23.43
C ASN A 910 -10.37 -31.41 -23.10
N CYS A 911 -11.45 -30.82 -23.62
CA CYS A 911 -11.71 -29.38 -23.48
C CYS A 911 -12.76 -29.08 -22.40
N SER A 912 -12.54 -28.02 -21.61
CA SER A 912 -13.46 -27.61 -20.55
C SER A 912 -13.97 -26.19 -20.75
N ASN A 913 -15.24 -25.97 -20.43
CA ASN A 913 -15.84 -24.63 -20.32
C ASN A 913 -16.34 -24.35 -18.89
N TYR A 914 -15.86 -23.26 -18.32
CA TYR A 914 -16.21 -22.73 -17.00
C TYR A 914 -16.85 -21.33 -17.08
N GLY A 915 -16.65 -20.61 -18.19
CA GLY A 915 -17.23 -19.29 -18.42
C GLY A 915 -18.70 -19.34 -18.86
N ASN A 916 -19.53 -18.45 -18.32
CA ASN A 916 -20.96 -18.38 -18.58
C ASN A 916 -21.25 -17.98 -20.02
N LEU A 917 -22.23 -18.62 -20.63
CA LEU A 917 -22.54 -18.43 -22.05
C LEU A 917 -23.96 -17.90 -22.21
N SER A 918 -24.10 -16.76 -22.89
CA SER A 918 -25.40 -16.15 -23.12
C SER A 918 -25.58 -15.65 -24.56
N GLY A 919 -26.78 -15.88 -25.11
CA GLY A 919 -27.09 -15.48 -26.48
C GLY A 919 -28.58 -15.50 -26.82
N LEU A 920 -28.98 -14.77 -27.87
CA LEU A 920 -30.36 -14.77 -28.39
C LEU A 920 -30.65 -15.89 -29.42
N ALA A 921 -29.63 -16.67 -29.81
CA ALA A 921 -29.70 -17.67 -30.88
C ALA A 921 -29.43 -19.09 -30.37
N SER A 922 -28.41 -19.79 -30.90
CA SER A 922 -27.96 -21.08 -30.38
C SER A 922 -26.80 -20.91 -29.41
N VAL A 923 -26.87 -21.60 -28.26
CA VAL A 923 -25.86 -21.60 -27.20
C VAL A 923 -25.53 -23.05 -26.88
N GLY A 924 -24.26 -23.44 -26.85
CA GLY A 924 -23.84 -24.79 -26.48
C GLY A 924 -22.49 -24.78 -25.78
N GLY A 925 -22.31 -25.56 -24.73
CA GLY A 925 -21.11 -25.50 -23.88
C GLY A 925 -19.80 -25.75 -24.62
N ILE A 926 -19.79 -26.67 -25.60
CA ILE A 926 -18.60 -26.96 -26.41
C ILE A 926 -18.70 -26.38 -27.83
N VAL A 927 -19.80 -26.61 -28.55
CA VAL A 927 -19.98 -26.12 -29.93
C VAL A 927 -21.27 -25.32 -30.04
N GLY A 928 -21.20 -24.09 -30.57
CA GLY A 928 -22.37 -23.22 -30.70
C GLY A 928 -23.30 -23.73 -31.79
N ARG A 929 -22.76 -23.89 -33.00
CA ARG A 929 -23.48 -24.42 -34.16
C ARG A 929 -22.64 -25.37 -35.01
N LEU A 930 -23.28 -26.45 -35.47
CA LEU A 930 -22.69 -27.44 -36.36
C LEU A 930 -23.41 -27.49 -37.71
N ALA A 931 -22.80 -26.91 -38.74
CA ALA A 931 -23.28 -26.98 -40.12
C ALA A 931 -22.62 -28.18 -40.82
N ALA A 932 -23.34 -29.31 -40.89
CA ALA A 932 -22.88 -30.55 -41.49
C ALA A 932 -23.67 -30.88 -42.77
N LYS A 933 -22.98 -31.28 -43.83
CA LYS A 933 -23.58 -31.77 -45.09
C LYS A 933 -22.83 -33.01 -45.57
N GLY A 934 -23.03 -34.14 -44.88
CA GLY A 934 -22.54 -35.44 -45.30
C GLY A 934 -23.53 -36.15 -46.24
N THR A 935 -23.03 -37.05 -47.07
CA THR A 935 -23.87 -38.07 -47.73
C THR A 935 -23.71 -39.40 -47.00
N THR A 936 -24.63 -40.35 -47.23
CA THR A 936 -24.50 -41.71 -46.66
C THR A 936 -23.27 -42.46 -47.17
N SER A 937 -22.72 -42.07 -48.33
CA SER A 937 -21.49 -42.62 -48.91
C SER A 937 -20.20 -41.93 -48.44
N ASP A 938 -20.29 -40.71 -47.91
CA ASP A 938 -19.17 -39.97 -47.33
C ASP A 938 -19.62 -39.22 -46.07
N PRO A 939 -19.66 -39.89 -44.91
CA PRO A 939 -20.18 -39.30 -43.68
C PRO A 939 -19.28 -38.17 -43.19
N TYR A 940 -19.91 -37.04 -42.86
CA TYR A 940 -19.22 -35.88 -42.31
C TYR A 940 -18.97 -36.08 -40.80
N ILE A 941 -17.76 -36.51 -40.44
CA ILE A 941 -17.40 -36.86 -39.06
C ILE A 941 -16.67 -35.69 -38.39
N ILE A 942 -17.17 -35.33 -37.21
CA ILE A 942 -16.53 -34.49 -36.19
C ILE A 942 -16.46 -35.33 -34.92
N THR A 943 -15.29 -35.43 -34.31
CA THR A 943 -15.11 -36.16 -33.05
C THR A 943 -15.06 -35.17 -31.89
N ILE A 944 -16.03 -35.25 -30.98
CA ILE A 944 -16.00 -34.57 -29.67
C ILE A 944 -15.79 -35.68 -28.62
N ARG A 945 -14.78 -35.54 -27.74
CA ARG A 945 -14.37 -36.60 -26.79
C ARG A 945 -13.83 -36.00 -25.49
N LYS A 946 -14.28 -36.47 -24.31
CA LYS A 946 -13.82 -35.95 -23.00
C LYS A 946 -13.90 -34.42 -22.88
N CYS A 947 -15.01 -33.83 -23.32
CA CYS A 947 -15.23 -32.39 -23.17
C CYS A 947 -16.38 -32.13 -22.20
N GLN A 948 -16.24 -31.12 -21.33
CA GLN A 948 -17.22 -30.76 -20.31
C GLN A 948 -17.53 -29.25 -20.31
N SER A 949 -18.73 -28.89 -19.86
CA SER A 949 -19.10 -27.50 -19.61
C SER A 949 -19.81 -27.42 -18.27
N ASP A 950 -19.15 -26.80 -17.30
CA ASP A 950 -19.64 -26.65 -15.92
C ASP A 950 -20.28 -25.26 -15.69
N ALA A 951 -20.29 -24.41 -16.73
CA ALA A 951 -20.82 -23.06 -16.70
C ALA A 951 -22.34 -22.96 -16.90
N SER A 952 -22.92 -21.80 -16.57
CA SER A 952 -24.32 -21.51 -16.89
C SER A 952 -24.54 -21.27 -18.39
N LEU A 953 -25.66 -21.76 -18.91
CA LEU A 953 -26.09 -21.68 -20.30
C LEU A 953 -27.42 -20.93 -20.37
N SER A 954 -27.41 -19.69 -20.86
CA SER A 954 -28.60 -18.83 -20.88
C SER A 954 -29.00 -18.40 -22.29
N LYS A 955 -30.21 -18.75 -22.71
CA LYS A 955 -30.81 -18.20 -23.93
C LYS A 955 -31.69 -17.02 -23.55
N VAL A 956 -31.28 -15.82 -23.94
CA VAL A 956 -31.93 -14.57 -23.51
C VAL A 956 -33.37 -14.54 -24.04
N GLY A 957 -34.34 -14.51 -23.12
CA GLY A 957 -35.78 -14.45 -23.44
C GLY A 957 -36.59 -15.67 -23.01
N ASP A 958 -35.96 -16.82 -22.71
CA ASP A 958 -36.62 -18.00 -22.16
C ASP A 958 -36.30 -18.14 -20.65
N THR A 959 -37.30 -18.35 -19.79
CA THR A 959 -37.16 -18.38 -18.32
C THR A 959 -36.77 -19.74 -17.73
N ILE A 960 -36.30 -20.66 -18.58
CA ILE A 960 -35.78 -21.99 -18.20
C ILE A 960 -34.48 -22.17 -19.00
N ALA A 961 -33.45 -22.76 -18.39
CA ALA A 961 -32.25 -23.16 -19.12
C ALA A 961 -32.63 -23.97 -20.37
N SER A 962 -31.92 -23.79 -21.48
CA SER A 962 -32.36 -24.24 -22.81
C SER A 962 -32.58 -25.76 -22.91
N GLU A 963 -33.79 -26.24 -22.63
CA GLU A 963 -34.11 -27.67 -22.68
C GLU A 963 -34.13 -28.24 -24.11
N GLU A 964 -34.27 -27.41 -25.16
CA GLU A 964 -34.18 -27.88 -26.56
C GLU A 964 -33.86 -26.77 -27.59
N VAL A 965 -32.71 -26.88 -28.30
CA VAL A 965 -32.59 -26.54 -29.75
C VAL A 965 -31.71 -27.57 -30.50
N GLY A 966 -31.74 -28.82 -30.05
CA GLY A 966 -31.27 -29.97 -30.81
C GLY A 966 -32.36 -30.49 -31.76
N SER A 967 -32.82 -29.69 -32.71
CA SER A 967 -33.84 -30.13 -33.69
C SER A 967 -33.31 -31.30 -34.55
N VAL A 968 -34.10 -32.25 -35.05
CA VAL A 968 -35.54 -32.35 -35.35
C VAL A 968 -35.97 -33.83 -35.23
N GLU A 969 -37.28 -34.14 -35.24
CA GLU A 969 -37.90 -35.39 -35.74
C GLU A 969 -36.96 -36.60 -35.98
N ASN A 970 -36.43 -37.19 -34.91
CA ASN A 970 -35.62 -38.40 -34.99
C ASN A 970 -36.08 -39.37 -33.90
N THR A 971 -36.59 -40.53 -34.30
CA THR A 971 -37.31 -41.47 -33.43
C THR A 971 -36.40 -42.36 -32.57
N ASP A 972 -35.09 -42.15 -32.64
CA ASP A 972 -34.08 -42.92 -31.91
C ASP A 972 -33.52 -42.10 -30.74
N GLU A 973 -34.02 -42.38 -29.52
CA GLU A 973 -33.61 -41.66 -28.31
C GLU A 973 -32.12 -41.80 -27.98
N SER A 974 -31.45 -42.85 -28.46
CA SER A 974 -30.02 -43.07 -28.24
C SER A 974 -29.11 -42.08 -28.99
N LYS A 975 -29.71 -41.24 -29.86
CA LYS A 975 -29.02 -40.22 -30.68
C LYS A 975 -29.41 -38.78 -30.34
N LYS A 976 -30.21 -38.56 -29.28
CA LYS A 976 -30.52 -37.21 -28.77
C LYS A 976 -29.24 -36.57 -28.22
N ILE A 977 -28.87 -35.40 -28.75
CA ILE A 977 -27.68 -34.66 -28.31
C ILE A 977 -28.08 -33.76 -27.12
N PRO A 978 -27.48 -33.90 -25.93
CA PRO A 978 -27.74 -32.97 -24.82
C PRO A 978 -27.26 -31.57 -25.18
N GLY A 979 -28.11 -30.55 -24.99
CA GLY A 979 -27.82 -29.14 -25.31
C GLY A 979 -26.61 -28.54 -24.59
N ILE A 980 -26.08 -29.23 -23.58
CA ILE A 980 -24.83 -28.90 -22.88
C ILE A 980 -23.62 -28.96 -23.82
N LEU A 981 -23.61 -29.82 -24.84
CA LEU A 981 -22.44 -29.99 -25.73
C LEU A 981 -22.56 -29.22 -27.05
N VAL A 982 -23.70 -29.28 -27.74
CA VAL A 982 -23.89 -28.65 -29.06
C VAL A 982 -25.19 -27.85 -29.08
N GLY A 983 -25.10 -26.55 -29.39
CA GLY A 983 -26.24 -25.62 -29.30
C GLY A 983 -27.23 -25.71 -30.48
N SER A 984 -26.76 -26.04 -31.68
CA SER A 984 -27.64 -26.31 -32.84
C SER A 984 -26.95 -27.11 -33.95
N THR A 985 -27.73 -27.75 -34.82
CA THR A 985 -27.25 -28.38 -36.05
C THR A 985 -28.04 -27.92 -37.28
N SER A 986 -27.46 -27.98 -38.48
CA SER A 986 -28.20 -27.72 -39.72
C SER A 986 -27.69 -28.53 -40.91
N GLY A 987 -28.50 -29.48 -41.38
CA GLY A 987 -28.25 -30.35 -42.55
C GLY A 987 -29.18 -31.56 -42.57
N SER A 988 -29.41 -32.18 -43.73
CA SER A 988 -30.29 -33.34 -43.87
C SER A 988 -29.52 -34.69 -43.84
N SER A 989 -30.17 -35.68 -43.21
CA SER A 989 -29.95 -37.14 -43.31
C SER A 989 -28.62 -37.80 -42.87
N SER A 990 -27.58 -37.10 -42.41
CA SER A 990 -26.49 -37.75 -41.66
C SER A 990 -25.95 -36.88 -40.51
N LEU A 991 -26.12 -37.39 -39.28
CA LEU A 991 -25.58 -36.77 -38.07
C LEU A 991 -24.10 -37.14 -37.86
N PRO A 992 -23.28 -36.30 -37.21
CA PRO A 992 -21.90 -36.60 -36.91
C PRO A 992 -21.78 -37.73 -35.88
N ARG A 993 -20.69 -38.52 -35.98
CA ARG A 993 -20.37 -39.56 -35.00
C ARG A 993 -19.75 -38.95 -33.74
N ILE A 994 -20.59 -38.52 -32.80
CA ILE A 994 -20.18 -38.16 -31.44
C ILE A 994 -19.76 -39.45 -30.72
N VAL A 995 -18.57 -39.47 -30.14
CA VAL A 995 -18.04 -40.59 -29.34
C VAL A 995 -17.80 -40.07 -27.93
N ASN A 996 -18.84 -40.17 -27.09
CA ASN A 996 -18.75 -39.83 -25.68
C ASN A 996 -18.09 -41.01 -24.93
N GLU A 997 -16.76 -40.94 -24.78
CA GLU A 997 -15.89 -41.79 -23.96
C GLU A 997 -15.25 -40.98 -22.83
#